data_AF-X6MDE0-F1
#
_entry.id   AF-X6MDE0-F1
#
_cell.length_a   1.000
_cell.length_b   1.000
_cell.length_c   1.000
_cell.angle_alpha   90.00
_cell.angle_beta   90.00
_cell.angle_gamma   90.00
#
_symmetry.space_group_name_H-M   'P 1'
#
loop_
_entity.id
_entity.type
_entity.pdbx_description
1 polymer ?
#
loop_
_entity_poly.entity_id
_entity_poly.type
_entity_poly.pdbx_seq_one_letter_code
_entity_poly.pdbx_strand_id
1 'polypeptide(L)'
;MALAILLTRYYENAVDNKDAVFSVYSQNTRDLQRYLIGSMKCNGGMQDKNNYNRKYVKEIKTLTRLFGDSITKEELQQKIEHHCGNIGSVIKDLVQQSIEKKDQENTANETNSNNTSVQKETEKTEIGEIKPGINLQGCCSNETCLASKAKLPVWINVGFDNITFTSDRTSFSCPDCKKSTVTSIVKAMFYNSEHSICASGDSIPVKDNNYQCLYTIKPGLPYELKANKIRQHAKSIEDLRERSEQAMTSIEIKNLVTELQKYKITVVKPPSLKGNERLLEKIQADYGGDFNQVFDIGRFTILCDNSTKLQTAVAVMKKAEQFNLIVSEDKDFFSKQSKTHHRFHNIKLYVSKHDVYIEMQATLKNFTTLEGYTVIENPKLSHLFYEHIRAWKPNDQSEEELKQESRAALSKINDIICEWINAKEIKKIANLYRPHSEIRILKPPQLNGINDEEINAEHDIPLKLIKFVYDQLCKAIYVILFEYFKKRIMGEMNPASCADVISLLKESRKQELEEDITISQALETYISLQANNYPHTDSDDNKRNDAYDLEEIDEKYEQQKQQIVIVQGKSGSGKSLFCRHLEEALWETCTNGFTTSIPIYISLPKCYNELNEKQIISQALQMKQINKEIIDVIRENISFVFILDGFDEIFDKYDKNKNNNNNGRYFHDRFNLNEWNAKFIVTCRSHVLSDEDIKHVLIGSKNITSMIYLWPFSKEQTHGYIDKLDNTTI
;
A
#
# COMPACT_ATOMS: atom_id res chain seq x y z
N MET A 1 13.58 5.28 -0.19
CA MET A 1 14.61 4.52 0.50
C MET A 1 14.23 3.28 1.29
N ALA A 2 13.05 2.97 1.82
CA ALA A 2 12.75 1.56 2.26
C ALA A 2 11.88 0.77 1.28
N LEU A 3 11.24 1.49 0.35
CA LEU A 3 10.93 0.93 -0.97
C LEU A 3 12.15 0.89 -1.91
N ALA A 4 13.27 1.56 -1.57
CA ALA A 4 14.50 1.55 -2.37
C ALA A 4 15.67 0.74 -1.76
N ILE A 5 15.71 0.48 -0.45
CA ILE A 5 16.78 -0.29 0.23
C ILE A 5 16.59 -1.81 0.07
N LEU A 6 15.42 -2.27 -0.36
CA LEU A 6 15.27 -3.65 -0.88
C LEU A 6 15.89 -3.83 -2.28
N LEU A 7 16.28 -2.76 -2.97
CA LEU A 7 16.98 -2.82 -4.26
C LEU A 7 18.51 -2.76 -4.13
N THR A 8 19.07 -2.09 -3.12
CA THR A 8 20.53 -1.97 -3.01
C THR A 8 21.21 -3.28 -2.56
N ARG A 9 20.61 -4.03 -1.62
CA ARG A 9 21.16 -5.34 -1.18
C ARG A 9 21.10 -6.44 -2.24
N TYR A 10 20.25 -6.30 -3.26
CA TYR A 10 20.15 -7.26 -4.35
C TYR A 10 21.05 -6.90 -5.54
N TYR A 11 21.41 -5.62 -5.70
CA TYR A 11 22.35 -5.17 -6.74
C TYR A 11 23.83 -5.23 -6.31
N GLU A 12 24.15 -5.08 -5.02
CA GLU A 12 25.54 -5.20 -4.54
C GLU A 12 26.11 -6.62 -4.65
N ASN A 13 25.28 -7.66 -4.77
CA ASN A 13 25.73 -9.03 -5.04
C ASN A 13 25.79 -9.38 -6.53
N ALA A 14 25.50 -8.44 -7.43
CA ALA A 14 25.43 -8.67 -8.88
C ALA A 14 26.33 -7.74 -9.72
N VAL A 15 27.16 -6.90 -9.10
CA VAL A 15 28.07 -5.98 -9.81
C VAL A 15 29.51 -6.27 -9.44
N ASP A 16 30.02 -7.37 -9.98
CA ASP A 16 31.42 -7.51 -10.40
C ASP A 16 31.46 -7.52 -11.93
N ASN A 17 31.10 -6.39 -12.54
CA ASN A 17 31.64 -5.98 -13.84
C ASN A 17 31.26 -4.52 -14.11
N LYS A 18 32.20 -3.62 -13.81
CA LYS A 18 32.15 -2.24 -14.30
C LYS A 18 32.60 -2.27 -15.76
N ASP A 19 31.65 -2.07 -16.68
CA ASP A 19 31.80 -1.37 -17.97
C ASP A 19 30.63 -1.71 -18.88
N ALA A 20 29.50 -1.02 -18.72
CA ALA A 20 28.45 -0.86 -19.74
C ALA A 20 27.35 0.09 -19.23
N VAL A 21 27.71 1.33 -18.89
CA VAL A 21 26.75 2.44 -18.83
C VAL A 21 26.99 3.25 -20.08
N PHE A 22 26.20 2.95 -21.12
CA PHE A 22 25.86 3.70 -22.33
C PHE A 22 25.62 2.69 -23.45
N SER A 23 24.52 2.85 -24.20
CA SER A 23 24.12 2.03 -25.37
C SER A 23 23.43 0.68 -25.11
N VAL A 24 22.15 0.67 -24.69
CA VAL A 24 21.12 -0.25 -25.21
C VAL A 24 19.73 0.40 -25.09
N TYR A 25 19.43 1.39 -25.93
CA TYR A 25 18.06 1.81 -26.26
C TYR A 25 17.93 1.77 -27.79
N SER A 26 17.96 0.57 -28.33
CA SER A 26 17.58 0.19 -29.70
C SER A 26 17.93 -1.29 -29.82
N GLN A 27 17.04 -2.11 -30.39
CA GLN A 27 17.12 -3.57 -30.50
C GLN A 27 16.60 -4.35 -29.27
N ASN A 28 15.28 -4.43 -29.10
CA ASN A 28 14.65 -5.66 -28.58
C ASN A 28 13.14 -5.77 -28.85
N THR A 29 12.73 -5.57 -30.11
CA THR A 29 11.37 -5.89 -30.60
C THR A 29 11.34 -6.87 -31.76
N ARG A 30 12.45 -7.60 -32.02
CA ARG A 30 12.48 -8.67 -33.05
C ARG A 30 12.91 -10.05 -32.57
N ASP A 31 13.46 -10.20 -31.36
CA ASP A 31 13.90 -11.50 -30.84
C ASP A 31 12.88 -12.21 -29.92
N LEU A 32 11.80 -11.55 -29.51
CA LEU A 32 10.72 -12.21 -28.74
C LEU A 32 9.65 -12.91 -29.60
N GLN A 33 9.66 -12.72 -30.93
CA GLN A 33 8.70 -13.38 -31.83
C GLN A 33 9.22 -14.70 -32.44
N ARG A 34 10.45 -15.12 -32.13
CA ARG A 34 11.03 -16.40 -32.61
C ARG A 34 11.02 -17.55 -31.60
N TYR A 35 10.57 -17.34 -30.36
CA TYR A 35 10.55 -18.39 -29.33
C TYR A 35 9.18 -19.04 -29.08
N LEU A 36 8.14 -18.65 -29.81
CA LEU A 36 6.76 -19.13 -29.59
C LEU A 36 6.14 -19.96 -30.72
N ILE A 37 6.90 -20.36 -31.74
CA ILE A 37 6.41 -21.29 -32.77
C ILE A 37 7.46 -22.36 -33.02
N GLY A 38 7.25 -23.56 -32.47
CA GLY A 38 8.24 -24.64 -32.55
C GLY A 38 7.83 -25.97 -31.93
N SER A 39 6.78 -26.59 -32.50
CA SER A 39 6.44 -28.02 -32.42
C SER A 39 5.86 -28.57 -31.10
N MET A 40 4.52 -28.57 -31.04
CA MET A 40 3.80 -29.75 -30.57
C MET A 40 4.11 -30.92 -31.51
N LYS A 41 4.78 -31.95 -30.99
CA LYS A 41 4.71 -33.32 -31.53
C LYS A 41 4.31 -34.25 -30.40
N CYS A 42 3.04 -34.62 -30.38
CA CYS A 42 2.58 -35.83 -29.70
C CYS A 42 3.17 -37.02 -30.44
N ASN A 43 4.00 -37.82 -29.77
CA ASN A 43 4.28 -39.20 -30.16
C ASN A 43 4.10 -40.08 -28.93
N GLY A 44 3.12 -40.99 -29.01
CA GLY A 44 2.98 -42.10 -28.08
C GLY A 44 4.16 -43.07 -28.20
N GLY A 45 4.42 -43.79 -27.12
CA GLY A 45 5.43 -44.84 -27.06
C GLY A 45 5.50 -45.46 -25.67
N MET A 46 5.03 -46.69 -25.57
CA MET A 46 5.17 -47.60 -24.44
C MET A 46 6.56 -48.26 -24.55
N GLN A 47 7.39 -48.21 -23.48
CA GLN A 47 8.76 -48.74 -23.23
C GLN A 47 9.62 -47.60 -22.64
N ASP A 48 10.40 -47.66 -21.54
CA ASP A 48 11.00 -48.74 -20.77
C ASP A 48 11.28 -48.23 -19.33
N LYS A 49 11.13 -49.08 -18.30
CA LYS A 49 11.21 -48.73 -16.87
C LYS A 49 12.62 -48.47 -16.31
N ASN A 50 13.69 -48.38 -17.11
CA ASN A 50 15.07 -48.47 -16.61
C ASN A 50 16.01 -47.28 -16.89
N ASN A 51 15.52 -46.11 -17.33
CA ASN A 51 16.42 -44.98 -17.69
C ASN A 51 16.49 -43.80 -16.68
N TYR A 52 16.04 -43.99 -15.44
CA TYR A 52 16.18 -42.95 -14.39
C TYR A 52 17.59 -42.86 -13.79
N ASN A 53 18.44 -43.87 -14.02
CA ASN A 53 19.71 -44.02 -13.31
C ASN A 53 20.86 -43.07 -13.75
N ARG A 54 20.64 -42.20 -14.75
CA ARG A 54 21.70 -41.29 -15.26
C ARG A 54 21.49 -39.80 -14.98
N LYS A 55 20.32 -39.37 -14.50
CA LYS A 55 19.98 -37.94 -14.46
C LYS A 55 20.64 -37.16 -13.30
N TYR A 56 20.97 -37.82 -12.19
CA TYR A 56 21.47 -37.15 -10.96
C TYR A 56 22.84 -37.68 -10.48
N VAL A 57 23.64 -38.27 -11.37
CA VAL A 57 24.89 -38.95 -11.01
C VAL A 57 25.90 -38.00 -10.35
N LYS A 58 25.96 -36.73 -10.79
CA LYS A 58 26.89 -35.73 -10.24
C LYS A 58 26.43 -35.24 -8.87
N GLU A 59 25.13 -35.03 -8.70
CA GLU A 59 24.47 -34.59 -7.48
C GLU A 59 24.59 -35.66 -6.40
N ILE A 60 24.31 -36.92 -6.74
CA ILE A 60 24.48 -38.07 -5.84
C ILE A 60 25.93 -38.16 -5.38
N LYS A 61 26.90 -38.13 -6.31
CA LYS A 61 28.33 -38.19 -5.96
C LYS A 61 28.76 -37.04 -5.05
N THR A 62 28.20 -35.85 -5.25
CA THR A 62 28.54 -34.66 -4.46
C THR A 62 27.92 -34.71 -3.06
N LEU A 63 26.65 -35.11 -2.96
CA LEU A 63 25.94 -35.23 -1.68
C LEU A 63 26.49 -36.39 -0.84
N THR A 64 26.82 -37.54 -1.44
CA THR A 64 27.54 -38.62 -0.74
C THR A 64 28.89 -38.14 -0.20
N ARG A 65 29.59 -37.23 -0.89
CA ARG A 65 30.84 -36.64 -0.38
C ARG A 65 30.62 -35.63 0.75
N LEU A 66 29.52 -34.89 0.71
CA LEU A 66 29.18 -33.87 1.73
C LEU A 66 28.65 -34.49 3.03
N PHE A 67 27.83 -35.53 2.92
CA PHE A 67 27.21 -36.20 4.05
C PHE A 67 27.94 -37.49 4.46
N GLY A 68 28.96 -37.91 3.72
CA GLY A 68 29.83 -39.04 4.08
C GLY A 68 29.06 -40.33 4.35
N ASP A 69 29.46 -41.05 5.39
CA ASP A 69 28.84 -42.32 5.81
C ASP A 69 27.46 -42.16 6.48
N SER A 70 26.96 -40.92 6.65
CA SER A 70 25.68 -40.66 7.34
C SER A 70 24.45 -41.02 6.51
N ILE A 71 24.61 -41.28 5.21
CA ILE A 71 23.56 -41.72 4.30
C ILE A 71 24.10 -42.61 3.17
N THR A 72 23.40 -43.69 2.87
CA THR A 72 23.76 -44.59 1.76
C THR A 72 23.36 -44.01 0.39
N LYS A 73 24.02 -44.47 -0.68
CA LYS A 73 23.72 -44.01 -2.04
C LYS A 73 22.28 -44.33 -2.46
N GLU A 74 21.78 -45.47 -2.00
CA GLU A 74 20.44 -45.99 -2.26
C GLU A 74 19.37 -45.13 -1.56
N GLU A 75 19.57 -44.77 -0.29
CA GLU A 75 18.68 -43.85 0.44
C GLU A 75 18.66 -42.46 -0.19
N LEU A 76 19.81 -41.98 -0.66
CA LEU A 76 19.91 -40.70 -1.33
C LEU A 76 19.15 -40.69 -2.67
N GLN A 77 19.21 -41.79 -3.42
CA GLN A 77 18.41 -41.96 -4.64
C GLN A 77 16.91 -41.94 -4.34
N GLN A 78 16.47 -42.67 -3.30
CA GLN A 78 15.06 -42.67 -2.89
C GLN A 78 14.58 -41.28 -2.45
N LYS A 79 15.41 -40.51 -1.72
CA LYS A 79 15.06 -39.14 -1.32
C LYS A 79 14.99 -38.18 -2.52
N ILE A 80 15.87 -38.35 -3.52
CA ILE A 80 15.80 -37.57 -4.76
C ILE A 80 14.52 -37.89 -5.54
N GLU A 81 14.13 -39.17 -5.60
CA GLU A 81 12.86 -39.59 -6.19
C GLU A 81 11.65 -39.03 -5.43
N HIS A 82 11.67 -39.12 -4.09
CA HIS A 82 10.61 -38.61 -3.22
C HIS A 82 10.39 -37.10 -3.41
N HIS A 83 11.46 -36.34 -3.62
CA HIS A 83 11.40 -34.90 -3.88
C HIS A 83 11.36 -34.52 -5.37
N CYS A 84 11.00 -35.46 -6.25
CA CYS A 84 10.85 -35.24 -7.70
C CYS A 84 12.09 -34.57 -8.34
N GLY A 85 13.29 -34.86 -7.84
CA GLY A 85 14.54 -34.28 -8.34
C GLY A 85 14.93 -32.90 -7.77
N ASN A 86 14.20 -32.37 -6.77
CA ASN A 86 14.56 -31.11 -6.12
C ASN A 86 15.67 -31.31 -5.07
N ILE A 87 16.92 -31.06 -5.48
CA ILE A 87 18.10 -31.23 -4.63
C ILE A 87 18.09 -30.31 -3.40
N GLY A 88 17.50 -29.11 -3.48
CA GLY A 88 17.42 -28.20 -2.33
C GLY A 88 16.55 -28.77 -1.20
N SER A 89 15.43 -29.42 -1.54
CA SER A 89 14.58 -30.12 -0.58
C SER A 89 15.28 -31.32 0.03
N VAL A 90 16.02 -32.09 -0.78
CA VAL A 90 16.83 -33.23 -0.30
C VAL A 90 17.88 -32.76 0.72
N ILE A 91 18.61 -31.68 0.43
CA ILE A 91 19.61 -31.13 1.36
C ILE A 91 18.96 -30.69 2.68
N LYS A 92 17.80 -30.02 2.62
CA LYS A 92 17.08 -29.58 3.82
C LYS A 92 16.66 -30.75 4.70
N ASP A 93 16.18 -31.82 4.08
CA ASP A 93 15.77 -33.05 4.77
C ASP A 93 16.98 -33.78 5.40
N LEU A 94 18.12 -33.84 4.71
CA LEU A 94 19.36 -34.43 5.25
C LEU A 94 19.95 -33.64 6.42
N VAL A 95 19.90 -32.31 6.36
CA VAL A 95 20.35 -31.44 7.45
C VAL A 95 19.45 -31.62 8.67
N GLN A 96 18.13 -31.68 8.48
CA GLN A 96 17.17 -31.93 9.55
C GLN A 96 17.43 -33.27 10.25
N GLN A 97 17.62 -34.36 9.47
CA GLN A 97 17.96 -35.67 10.03
C GLN A 97 19.30 -35.69 10.78
N SER A 98 20.26 -34.88 10.35
CA SER A 98 21.57 -34.77 11.01
C SER A 98 21.50 -34.02 12.35
N ILE A 99 20.59 -33.04 12.46
CA ILE A 99 20.30 -32.32 13.71
C ILE A 99 19.61 -33.26 14.71
N GLU A 100 18.60 -34.00 14.25
CA GLU A 100 17.85 -34.95 15.08
C GLU A 100 18.72 -36.10 15.61
N LYS A 101 19.71 -36.58 14.83
CA LYS A 101 20.69 -37.58 15.30
C LYS A 101 21.67 -37.01 16.34
N LYS A 102 22.09 -35.74 16.22
CA LYS A 102 22.98 -35.09 17.20
C LYS A 102 22.31 -34.80 18.53
N ASP A 103 21.01 -34.50 18.52
CA ASP A 103 20.25 -34.29 19.76
C ASP A 103 20.09 -35.60 20.56
N GLN A 104 20.07 -36.76 19.89
CA GLN A 104 20.07 -38.08 20.53
C GLN A 104 21.45 -38.52 21.08
N GLU A 105 22.56 -38.14 20.43
CA GLU A 105 23.91 -38.43 20.94
C GLU A 105 24.34 -37.50 22.09
N ASN A 106 23.89 -36.25 22.10
CA ASN A 106 24.15 -35.33 23.21
C ASN A 106 23.39 -35.71 24.49
N THR A 107 22.23 -36.36 24.38
CA THR A 107 21.51 -36.91 25.55
C THR A 107 22.16 -38.17 26.13
N ALA A 108 23.03 -38.85 25.39
CA ALA A 108 23.70 -40.08 25.85
C ALA A 108 25.01 -39.80 26.64
N ASN A 109 25.62 -38.61 26.50
CA ASN A 109 26.93 -38.30 27.08
C ASN A 109 26.91 -37.51 28.41
N GLU A 110 25.73 -37.19 28.96
CA GLU A 110 25.61 -36.52 30.28
C GLU A 110 25.25 -37.46 31.44
N THR A 111 25.20 -38.78 31.25
CA THR A 111 24.91 -39.73 32.33
C THR A 111 26.08 -40.69 32.60
N ASN A 112 27.06 -40.22 33.37
CA ASN A 112 27.94 -41.10 34.15
C ASN A 112 28.26 -40.48 35.51
N SER A 113 27.28 -40.59 36.44
CA SER A 113 27.51 -40.56 37.89
C SER A 113 26.19 -40.87 38.63
N ASN A 114 26.06 -42.15 39.03
CA ASN A 114 25.27 -42.69 40.15
C ASN A 114 23.72 -42.65 40.13
N ASN A 115 23.17 -43.76 39.63
CA ASN A 115 22.02 -44.53 40.12
C ASN A 115 21.00 -43.86 41.07
N THR A 116 19.85 -43.46 40.51
CA THR A 116 18.53 -43.90 40.98
C THR A 116 17.62 -44.03 39.75
N SER A 117 16.71 -45.01 39.76
CA SER A 117 15.91 -45.45 38.61
C SER A 117 15.11 -44.32 37.95
N VAL A 118 15.61 -43.78 36.83
CA VAL A 118 14.87 -42.83 36.00
C VAL A 118 13.97 -43.61 35.04
N GLN A 119 12.67 -43.66 35.34
CA GLN A 119 11.67 -43.91 34.30
C GLN A 119 11.68 -42.69 33.37
N LYS A 120 11.97 -42.90 32.07
CA LYS A 120 11.69 -41.90 31.03
C LYS A 120 10.19 -41.59 31.07
N GLU A 121 9.80 -40.42 31.58
CA GLU A 121 8.46 -39.88 31.33
C GLU A 121 8.34 -39.63 29.83
N THR A 122 7.53 -40.45 29.15
CA THR A 122 7.10 -40.19 27.77
C THR A 122 6.37 -38.86 27.72
N GLU A 123 6.79 -37.92 26.86
CA GLU A 123 6.06 -36.68 26.56
C GLU A 123 4.60 -37.03 26.22
N LYS A 124 3.68 -36.72 27.13
CA LYS A 124 2.25 -36.94 26.90
C LYS A 124 1.75 -35.79 26.04
N THR A 125 1.25 -36.11 24.84
CA THR A 125 0.57 -35.13 23.99
C THR A 125 -0.65 -34.58 24.72
N GLU A 126 -0.74 -33.26 24.86
CA GLU A 126 -1.86 -32.57 25.51
C GLU A 126 -2.74 -31.88 24.45
N ILE A 127 -4.03 -31.68 24.74
CA ILE A 127 -4.96 -31.00 23.82
C ILE A 127 -5.59 -29.77 24.49
N GLY A 128 -5.97 -28.79 23.66
CA GLY A 128 -6.57 -27.53 24.12
C GLY A 128 -5.56 -26.37 24.12
N GLU A 129 -6.08 -25.15 24.02
CA GLU A 129 -5.27 -23.92 23.96
C GLU A 129 -5.24 -23.22 25.31
N ILE A 130 -4.05 -22.80 25.73
CA ILE A 130 -3.87 -21.93 26.89
C ILE A 130 -4.11 -20.49 26.45
N LYS A 131 -5.02 -19.80 27.15
CA LYS A 131 -5.36 -18.39 26.89
C LYS A 131 -5.29 -17.58 28.19
N PRO A 132 -5.26 -16.24 28.12
CA PRO A 132 -5.23 -15.42 29.33
C PRO A 132 -6.38 -15.74 30.30
N GLY A 133 -6.09 -15.68 31.61
CA GLY A 133 -7.00 -16.05 32.70
C GLY A 133 -6.77 -17.46 33.23
N ILE A 134 -7.84 -18.09 33.72
CA ILE A 134 -7.83 -19.42 34.33
C ILE A 134 -7.85 -20.50 33.24
N ASN A 135 -6.92 -21.44 33.33
CA ASN A 135 -6.86 -22.64 32.48
C ASN A 135 -6.81 -23.88 33.38
N LEU A 136 -7.70 -24.84 33.15
CA LEU A 136 -7.79 -26.07 33.94
C LEU A 136 -7.39 -27.27 33.09
N GLN A 137 -6.61 -28.20 33.65
CA GLN A 137 -6.26 -29.45 32.99
C GLN A 137 -7.00 -30.62 33.63
N GLY A 138 -7.73 -31.39 32.83
CA GLY A 138 -8.44 -32.59 33.27
C GLY A 138 -8.50 -33.68 32.19
N CYS A 139 -9.38 -34.66 32.36
CA CYS A 139 -9.61 -35.74 31.41
C CYS A 139 -11.07 -35.76 30.94
N CYS A 140 -11.30 -35.99 29.65
CA CYS A 140 -12.65 -36.13 29.12
C CYS A 140 -13.22 -37.53 29.41
N SER A 141 -14.42 -37.60 29.98
CA SER A 141 -15.15 -38.84 30.26
C SER A 141 -16.09 -39.30 29.14
N ASN A 142 -16.25 -38.50 28.08
CA ASN A 142 -17.09 -38.88 26.94
C ASN A 142 -16.40 -39.96 26.09
N GLU A 143 -16.87 -41.19 26.15
CA GLU A 143 -16.30 -42.34 25.42
C GLU A 143 -16.26 -42.14 23.90
N THR A 144 -17.14 -41.29 23.34
CA THR A 144 -17.13 -40.98 21.90
C THR A 144 -16.12 -39.90 21.52
N CYS A 145 -15.49 -39.24 22.49
CA CYS A 145 -14.51 -38.16 22.29
C CYS A 145 -13.13 -38.74 21.98
N LEU A 146 -12.42 -38.14 21.01
CA LEU A 146 -11.10 -38.62 20.60
C LEU A 146 -10.09 -38.45 21.74
N ALA A 147 -10.16 -37.31 22.44
CA ALA A 147 -9.36 -37.02 23.63
C ALA A 147 -9.48 -38.11 24.71
N SER A 148 -10.70 -38.59 24.95
CA SER A 148 -11.00 -39.62 25.95
C SER A 148 -10.43 -40.97 25.52
N LYS A 149 -10.68 -41.38 24.25
CA LYS A 149 -10.16 -42.64 23.69
C LYS A 149 -8.65 -42.72 23.72
N ALA A 150 -7.97 -41.61 23.45
CA ALA A 150 -6.52 -41.52 23.47
C ALA A 150 -5.94 -41.20 24.87
N LYS A 151 -6.80 -41.03 25.89
CA LYS A 151 -6.41 -40.67 27.27
C LYS A 151 -5.52 -39.42 27.37
N LEU A 152 -5.79 -38.44 26.52
CA LEU A 152 -5.00 -37.20 26.45
C LEU A 152 -5.47 -36.21 27.52
N PRO A 153 -4.54 -35.53 28.23
CA PRO A 153 -4.88 -34.39 29.08
C PRO A 153 -5.51 -33.26 28.26
N VAL A 154 -6.53 -32.62 28.83
CA VAL A 154 -7.33 -31.60 28.16
C VAL A 154 -7.26 -30.29 28.93
N TRP A 155 -6.74 -29.24 28.29
CA TRP A 155 -6.80 -27.86 28.78
C TRP A 155 -8.15 -27.21 28.44
N ILE A 156 -8.75 -26.56 29.43
CA ILE A 156 -9.97 -25.77 29.32
C ILE A 156 -9.65 -24.35 29.75
N ASN A 157 -9.93 -23.37 28.89
CA ASN A 157 -9.84 -21.98 29.27
C ASN A 157 -11.20 -21.48 29.79
N VAL A 158 -11.20 -21.01 31.03
CA VAL A 158 -12.36 -20.34 31.65
C VAL A 158 -12.30 -18.82 31.43
N GLY A 159 -11.09 -18.26 31.29
CA GLY A 159 -10.88 -16.83 31.08
C GLY A 159 -10.74 -16.06 32.38
N PHE A 160 -11.10 -14.77 32.37
CA PHE A 160 -11.03 -13.90 33.55
C PHE A 160 -12.34 -14.00 34.34
N ASP A 161 -12.36 -14.86 35.35
CA ASP A 161 -13.57 -15.15 36.13
C ASP A 161 -13.23 -15.46 37.59
N ASN A 162 -14.27 -15.57 38.42
CA ASN A 162 -14.22 -16.17 39.74
C ASN A 162 -15.01 -17.48 39.75
N ILE A 163 -14.32 -18.61 39.89
CA ILE A 163 -14.95 -19.92 39.90
C ILE A 163 -14.67 -20.67 41.20
N THR A 164 -15.64 -21.46 41.61
CA THR A 164 -15.47 -22.48 42.64
C THR A 164 -15.73 -23.85 42.03
N PHE A 165 -14.84 -24.81 42.25
CA PHE A 165 -15.05 -26.17 41.77
C PHE A 165 -14.48 -27.22 42.72
N THR A 166 -15.00 -28.44 42.63
CA THR A 166 -14.42 -29.62 43.29
C THR A 166 -13.94 -30.57 42.19
N SER A 167 -12.65 -30.91 42.21
CA SER A 167 -11.94 -31.59 41.10
C SER A 167 -12.67 -32.84 40.56
N ASP A 168 -13.31 -33.62 41.43
CA ASP A 168 -14.00 -34.89 41.14
C ASP A 168 -15.50 -34.74 40.82
N ARG A 169 -16.10 -33.58 41.13
CA ARG A 169 -17.56 -33.37 41.01
C ARG A 169 -17.95 -32.39 39.92
N THR A 170 -17.08 -31.46 39.58
CA THR A 170 -17.38 -30.42 38.59
C THR A 170 -16.92 -30.89 37.20
N SER A 171 -17.83 -30.83 36.24
CA SER A 171 -17.56 -31.10 34.83
C SER A 171 -17.42 -29.81 34.03
N PHE A 172 -16.46 -29.76 33.11
CA PHE A 172 -16.25 -28.63 32.21
C PHE A 172 -16.41 -29.05 30.74
N SER A 173 -16.69 -28.05 29.88
CA SER A 173 -16.85 -28.28 28.44
C SER A 173 -15.53 -28.69 27.79
N CYS A 174 -15.52 -29.85 27.16
CA CYS A 174 -14.37 -30.36 26.43
C CYS A 174 -14.22 -29.58 25.10
N PRO A 175 -13.03 -29.02 24.78
CA PRO A 175 -12.81 -28.32 23.51
C PRO A 175 -12.97 -29.24 22.28
N ASP A 176 -12.71 -30.54 22.41
CA ASP A 176 -12.83 -31.53 21.32
C ASP A 176 -14.29 -31.88 21.03
N CYS A 177 -15.01 -32.43 22.02
CA CYS A 177 -16.41 -32.87 21.80
C CYS A 177 -17.49 -31.83 22.15
N LYS A 178 -17.11 -30.67 22.69
CA LYS A 178 -18.00 -29.56 23.11
C LYS A 178 -19.04 -29.93 24.18
N LYS A 179 -18.92 -31.10 24.81
CA LYS A 179 -19.80 -31.56 25.90
C LYS A 179 -19.14 -31.33 27.27
N SER A 180 -19.96 -31.02 28.28
CA SER A 180 -19.52 -30.86 29.67
C SER A 180 -19.14 -32.21 30.28
N THR A 181 -17.90 -32.64 30.02
CA THR A 181 -17.43 -34.02 30.27
C THR A 181 -15.98 -34.07 30.70
N VAL A 182 -15.27 -32.94 30.78
CA VAL A 182 -13.95 -32.94 31.37
C VAL A 182 -14.09 -32.93 32.89
N THR A 183 -13.60 -33.97 33.53
CA THR A 183 -13.64 -34.16 34.98
C THR A 183 -12.21 -34.37 35.50
N SER A 184 -12.08 -34.57 36.81
CA SER A 184 -10.81 -34.93 37.45
C SER A 184 -9.72 -33.90 37.17
N ILE A 185 -10.00 -32.64 37.50
CA ILE A 185 -9.06 -31.55 37.28
C ILE A 185 -7.82 -31.76 38.15
N VAL A 186 -6.65 -31.87 37.50
CA VAL A 186 -5.36 -32.16 38.15
C VAL A 186 -4.43 -30.95 38.21
N LYS A 187 -4.63 -29.95 37.34
CA LYS A 187 -3.84 -28.72 37.34
C LYS A 187 -4.71 -27.51 37.06
N ALA A 188 -4.32 -26.37 37.64
CA ALA A 188 -4.82 -25.06 37.30
C ALA A 188 -3.65 -24.16 36.92
N MET A 189 -3.76 -23.48 35.79
CA MET A 189 -2.77 -22.52 35.31
C MET A 189 -3.41 -21.17 35.14
N PHE A 190 -2.80 -20.17 35.76
CA PHE A 190 -3.14 -18.77 35.52
C PHE A 190 -2.15 -18.21 34.52
N TYR A 191 -2.66 -17.57 33.49
CA TYR A 191 -1.85 -17.02 32.40
C TYR A 191 -2.19 -15.55 32.16
N ASN A 192 -1.18 -14.68 32.12
CA ASN A 192 -1.32 -13.23 31.88
C ASN A 192 -2.43 -12.58 32.73
N SER A 193 -2.47 -12.88 34.03
CA SER A 193 -3.51 -12.41 34.96
C SER A 193 -2.94 -12.11 36.34
N GLU A 194 -3.56 -11.17 37.04
CA GLU A 194 -3.51 -11.13 38.50
C GLU A 194 -4.49 -12.16 39.05
N HIS A 195 -4.04 -13.07 39.90
CA HIS A 195 -4.89 -14.16 40.35
C HIS A 195 -4.80 -14.46 41.83
N SER A 196 -5.80 -15.19 42.30
CA SER A 196 -5.77 -15.85 43.59
C SER A 196 -6.32 -17.26 43.50
N ILE A 197 -5.73 -18.17 44.27
CA ILE A 197 -6.20 -19.54 44.45
C ILE A 197 -6.27 -19.89 45.93
N CYS A 198 -7.37 -20.52 46.35
CA CYS A 198 -7.59 -20.95 47.72
C CYS A 198 -8.17 -22.37 47.72
N ALA A 199 -7.58 -23.30 48.48
CA ALA A 199 -8.22 -24.57 48.76
C ALA A 199 -9.09 -24.43 50.02
N SER A 200 -10.25 -25.09 50.05
CA SER A 200 -11.14 -25.07 51.21
C SER A 200 -10.44 -25.72 52.41
N GLY A 201 -10.04 -24.89 53.39
CA GLY A 201 -9.25 -25.28 54.55
C GLY A 201 -8.01 -24.41 54.77
N ASP A 202 -7.56 -23.69 53.74
CA ASP A 202 -6.49 -22.71 53.85
C ASP A 202 -7.04 -21.39 54.43
N SER A 203 -6.32 -20.78 55.36
CA SER A 203 -6.71 -19.51 55.98
C SER A 203 -6.39 -18.28 55.12
N ILE A 204 -5.50 -18.42 54.12
CA ILE A 204 -5.03 -17.31 53.29
C ILE A 204 -4.95 -17.76 51.83
N PRO A 205 -5.66 -17.09 50.90
CA PRO A 205 -5.53 -17.36 49.47
C PRO A 205 -4.14 -16.98 48.97
N VAL A 206 -3.53 -17.83 48.14
CA VAL A 206 -2.29 -17.51 47.43
C VAL A 206 -2.62 -16.47 46.37
N LYS A 207 -1.98 -15.29 46.42
CA LYS A 207 -2.12 -14.23 45.43
C LYS A 207 -0.80 -14.07 44.67
N ASP A 208 -0.88 -13.91 43.36
CA ASP A 208 0.30 -13.76 42.50
C ASP A 208 -0.11 -12.98 41.24
N ASN A 209 0.87 -12.43 40.53
CA ASN A 209 0.71 -11.69 39.29
C ASN A 209 1.80 -12.04 38.27
N ASN A 210 2.47 -13.17 38.43
CA ASN A 210 3.36 -13.71 37.40
C ASN A 210 2.55 -14.18 36.17
N TYR A 211 3.11 -13.98 34.98
CA TYR A 211 2.47 -14.24 33.69
C TYR A 211 2.09 -15.70 33.49
N GLN A 212 2.74 -16.63 34.21
CA GLN A 212 2.41 -18.04 34.18
C GLN A 212 2.63 -18.67 35.57
N CYS A 213 1.53 -19.07 36.22
CA CYS A 213 1.59 -19.83 37.47
C CYS A 213 0.84 -21.15 37.32
N LEU A 214 1.51 -22.27 37.56
CA LEU A 214 0.95 -23.62 37.49
C LEU A 214 0.79 -24.19 38.92
N TYR A 215 -0.44 -24.53 39.27
CA TYR A 215 -0.79 -25.14 40.55
C TYR A 215 -1.29 -26.56 40.34
N THR A 216 -0.89 -27.46 41.25
CA THR A 216 -1.42 -28.83 41.30
C THR A 216 -2.72 -28.85 42.10
N ILE A 217 -3.75 -29.48 41.55
CA ILE A 217 -5.08 -29.58 42.16
C ILE A 217 -5.25 -30.95 42.79
N LYS A 218 -5.59 -30.99 44.08
CA LYS A 218 -5.81 -32.23 44.82
C LYS A 218 -7.25 -32.72 44.59
N PRO A 219 -7.47 -34.01 44.31
CA PRO A 219 -8.82 -34.57 44.19
C PRO A 219 -9.63 -34.40 45.49
N GLY A 220 -10.96 -34.22 45.37
CA GLY A 220 -11.87 -34.16 46.51
C GLY A 220 -11.90 -32.84 47.28
N LEU A 221 -10.96 -31.92 47.05
CA LEU A 221 -10.96 -30.59 47.68
C LEU A 221 -11.72 -29.57 46.83
N PRO A 222 -12.55 -28.70 47.46
CA PRO A 222 -13.06 -27.50 46.82
C PRO A 222 -11.94 -26.46 46.66
N TYR A 223 -11.89 -25.81 45.51
CA TYR A 223 -11.01 -24.69 45.23
C TYR A 223 -11.80 -23.46 44.79
N GLU A 224 -11.39 -22.28 45.26
CA GLU A 224 -11.82 -20.97 44.77
C GLU A 224 -10.68 -20.35 43.97
N LEU A 225 -10.94 -20.03 42.69
CA LEU A 225 -9.98 -19.47 41.76
C LEU A 225 -10.52 -18.16 41.22
N LYS A 226 -9.70 -17.12 41.28
CA LYS A 226 -10.03 -15.80 40.71
C LYS A 226 -8.91 -15.36 39.79
N ALA A 227 -9.24 -14.92 38.58
CA ALA A 227 -8.30 -14.28 37.68
C ALA A 227 -8.86 -12.96 37.13
N ASN A 228 -8.09 -11.89 37.28
CA ASN A 228 -8.42 -10.57 36.74
C ASN A 228 -7.40 -10.20 35.66
N LYS A 229 -7.84 -9.37 34.70
CA LYS A 229 -6.90 -8.68 33.81
C LYS A 229 -5.99 -7.81 34.67
N ILE A 230 -4.70 -7.81 34.35
CA ILE A 230 -3.74 -6.89 34.98
C ILE A 230 -4.15 -5.45 34.73
N ARG A 231 -3.96 -4.59 35.74
CA ARG A 231 -4.29 -3.15 35.68
C ARG A 231 -3.23 -2.38 36.45
N GLN A 232 -2.96 -1.14 36.06
CA GLN A 232 -2.16 -0.25 36.87
C GLN A 232 -2.84 -0.02 38.23
N HIS A 233 -2.03 0.19 39.27
CA HIS A 233 -2.51 0.40 40.63
C HIS A 233 -2.58 1.90 41.01
N ALA A 234 -2.57 2.78 40.02
CA ALA A 234 -2.54 4.22 40.24
C ALA A 234 -3.91 4.76 40.66
N LYS A 235 -3.88 5.84 41.45
CA LYS A 235 -5.05 6.54 41.97
C LYS A 235 -5.53 7.68 41.07
N SER A 236 -4.62 8.25 40.27
CA SER A 236 -4.90 9.27 39.25
C SER A 236 -3.91 9.14 38.09
N ILE A 237 -4.12 9.92 37.03
CA ILE A 237 -3.20 9.97 35.88
C ILE A 237 -1.84 10.55 36.31
N GLU A 238 -1.83 11.55 37.18
CA GLU A 238 -0.62 12.18 37.72
C GLU A 238 0.18 11.18 38.56
N ASP A 239 -0.50 10.43 39.44
CA ASP A 239 0.10 9.34 40.23
C ASP A 239 0.66 8.24 39.31
N LEU A 240 -0.05 7.87 38.24
CA LEU A 240 0.44 6.91 37.25
C LEU A 240 1.71 7.40 36.56
N ARG A 241 1.76 8.68 36.18
CA ARG A 241 2.94 9.30 35.54
C ARG A 241 4.13 9.31 36.48
N GLU A 242 3.93 9.76 37.72
CA GLU A 242 4.98 9.84 38.72
C GLU A 242 5.59 8.46 39.00
N ARG A 243 4.75 7.47 39.30
CA ARG A 243 5.19 6.09 39.54
C ARG A 243 5.90 5.51 38.34
N SER A 244 5.41 5.77 37.12
CA SER A 244 6.03 5.28 35.89
C SER A 244 7.43 5.87 35.68
N GLU A 245 7.62 7.19 35.90
CA GLU A 245 8.95 7.81 35.76
C GLU A 245 9.94 7.26 36.81
N GLN A 246 9.49 7.13 38.06
CA GLN A 246 10.30 6.55 39.13
C GLN A 246 10.67 5.09 38.82
N ALA A 247 9.71 4.28 38.37
CA ALA A 247 9.94 2.89 37.99
C ALA A 247 10.89 2.76 36.79
N MET A 248 10.76 3.59 35.76
CA MET A 248 11.67 3.58 34.60
C MET A 248 13.10 3.99 34.94
N THR A 249 13.33 4.67 36.07
CA THR A 249 14.66 5.11 36.53
C THR A 249 15.19 4.27 37.70
N SER A 250 14.43 3.26 38.13
CA SER A 250 14.77 2.39 39.24
C SER A 250 16.01 1.54 38.98
N ILE A 251 16.62 1.05 40.06
CA ILE A 251 17.82 0.22 39.97
C ILE A 251 17.51 -1.14 39.35
N GLU A 252 16.31 -1.67 39.58
CA GLU A 252 15.81 -2.93 39.03
C GLU A 252 15.79 -2.87 37.49
N ILE A 253 15.23 -1.80 36.92
CA ILE A 253 15.20 -1.60 35.47
C ILE A 253 16.59 -1.35 34.91
N LYS A 254 17.41 -0.52 35.58
CA LYS A 254 18.80 -0.27 35.15
C LYS A 254 19.62 -1.57 35.09
N ASN A 255 19.45 -2.47 36.05
CA ASN A 255 20.15 -3.76 36.06
C ASN A 255 19.71 -4.65 34.89
N LEU A 256 18.40 -4.76 34.63
CA LEU A 256 17.87 -5.50 33.49
C LEU A 256 18.37 -4.92 32.15
N VAL A 257 18.34 -3.58 32.00
CA VAL A 257 18.84 -2.90 30.81
C VAL A 257 20.34 -3.14 30.61
N THR A 258 21.12 -3.07 31.68
CA THR A 258 22.57 -3.34 31.64
C THR A 258 22.83 -4.78 31.20
N GLU A 259 22.06 -5.76 31.70
CA GLU A 259 22.18 -7.15 31.29
C GLU A 259 21.87 -7.33 29.80
N LEU A 260 20.78 -6.76 29.30
CA LEU A 260 20.45 -6.77 27.87
C LEU A 260 21.58 -6.18 27.01
N GLN A 261 22.16 -5.06 27.45
CA GLN A 261 23.25 -4.38 26.76
C GLN A 261 24.54 -5.21 26.69
N LYS A 262 24.83 -6.09 27.67
CA LYS A 262 25.97 -7.03 27.59
C LYS A 262 25.88 -7.94 26.37
N TYR A 263 24.67 -8.29 25.94
CA TYR A 263 24.43 -9.08 24.73
C TYR A 263 24.36 -8.23 23.46
N LYS A 264 24.82 -6.97 23.49
CA LYS A 264 24.76 -6.00 22.38
C LYS A 264 23.32 -5.73 21.90
N ILE A 265 22.34 -5.87 22.79
CA ILE A 265 20.95 -5.51 22.50
C ILE A 265 20.76 -4.02 22.78
N THR A 266 20.19 -3.31 21.82
CA THR A 266 19.91 -1.87 21.98
C THR A 266 18.59 -1.70 22.73
N VAL A 267 18.61 -1.00 23.86
CA VAL A 267 17.41 -0.63 24.62
C VAL A 267 17.22 0.87 24.52
N VAL A 268 16.07 1.29 24.00
CA VAL A 268 15.74 2.70 23.81
C VAL A 268 14.66 3.12 24.81
N LYS A 269 15.00 4.08 25.67
CA LYS A 269 14.07 4.81 26.54
C LYS A 269 13.57 6.06 25.79
N PRO A 270 12.26 6.33 25.75
CA PRO A 270 11.73 7.62 25.30
C PRO A 270 12.35 8.79 26.09
N PRO A 271 12.57 9.97 25.48
CA PRO A 271 13.14 11.13 26.17
C PRO A 271 12.22 11.66 27.28
N SER A 272 10.91 11.45 27.15
CA SER A 272 9.89 11.76 28.15
C SER A 272 8.75 10.75 28.10
N LEU A 273 7.98 10.66 29.18
CA LEU A 273 6.70 9.94 29.16
C LEU A 273 5.79 10.50 28.08
N LYS A 274 4.86 9.66 27.61
CA LYS A 274 3.86 10.06 26.62
C LYS A 274 3.19 11.40 26.98
N GLY A 275 3.05 12.30 26.01
CA GLY A 275 2.43 13.61 26.20
C GLY A 275 0.97 13.53 26.69
N ASN A 276 0.54 14.51 27.48
CA ASN A 276 -0.75 14.48 28.19
C ASN A 276 -1.95 14.39 27.25
N GLU A 277 -2.02 15.22 26.20
CA GLU A 277 -3.14 15.22 25.24
C GLU A 277 -3.31 13.85 24.58
N ARG A 278 -2.23 13.34 23.98
CA ARG A 278 -2.21 12.02 23.32
C ARG A 278 -2.48 10.85 24.27
N LEU A 279 -2.08 10.97 25.54
CA LEU A 279 -2.39 9.99 26.57
C LEU A 279 -3.89 9.99 26.90
N LEU A 280 -4.49 11.17 27.10
CA LEU A 280 -5.92 11.33 27.41
C LEU A 280 -6.81 10.84 26.26
N GLU A 281 -6.49 11.20 25.02
CA GLU A 281 -7.19 10.69 23.84
C GLU A 281 -7.16 9.17 23.78
N LYS A 282 -6.00 8.57 24.05
CA LYS A 282 -5.83 7.11 24.07
C LYS A 282 -6.65 6.46 25.19
N ILE A 283 -6.63 7.03 26.39
CA ILE A 283 -7.44 6.56 27.53
C ILE A 283 -8.91 6.55 27.16
N GLN A 284 -9.39 7.62 26.54
CA GLN A 284 -10.79 7.75 26.16
C GLN A 284 -11.18 6.80 25.02
N ALA A 285 -10.35 6.68 23.98
CA ALA A 285 -10.65 5.89 22.79
C ALA A 285 -10.50 4.38 23.02
N ASP A 286 -9.42 3.94 23.66
CA ASP A 286 -9.06 2.51 23.76
C ASP A 286 -9.62 1.86 25.02
N TYR A 287 -9.80 2.63 26.10
CA TYR A 287 -10.09 2.11 27.44
C TYR A 287 -11.33 2.72 28.10
N GLY A 288 -12.11 3.53 27.38
CA GLY A 288 -13.36 4.11 27.88
C GLY A 288 -13.19 5.01 29.10
N GLY A 289 -12.05 5.70 29.22
CA GLY A 289 -11.75 6.58 30.35
C GLY A 289 -10.92 5.93 31.45
N ASP A 290 -10.70 4.61 31.40
CA ASP A 290 -9.96 3.88 32.44
C ASP A 290 -8.44 3.97 32.23
N PHE A 291 -7.81 4.95 32.89
CA PHE A 291 -6.36 5.15 32.81
C PHE A 291 -5.55 3.96 33.36
N ASN A 292 -6.14 3.13 34.22
CA ASN A 292 -5.44 1.96 34.77
C ASN A 292 -5.27 0.82 33.75
N GLN A 293 -5.78 0.95 32.53
CA GLN A 293 -5.48 0.02 31.44
C GLN A 293 -4.33 0.50 30.52
N VAL A 294 -3.73 1.65 30.80
CA VAL A 294 -2.61 2.18 30.00
C VAL A 294 -1.26 1.68 30.52
N PHE A 295 -0.62 0.82 29.74
CA PHE A 295 0.71 0.28 30.06
C PHE A 295 1.86 0.95 29.29
N ASP A 296 1.57 1.59 28.16
CA ASP A 296 2.59 2.20 27.30
C ASP A 296 2.92 3.65 27.68
N ILE A 297 2.66 4.03 28.93
CA ILE A 297 3.11 5.28 29.55
C ILE A 297 4.58 5.18 29.95
N GLY A 298 4.95 4.10 30.65
CA GLY A 298 6.32 3.75 30.99
C GLY A 298 6.79 2.60 30.11
N ARG A 299 7.41 2.93 28.97
CA ARG A 299 7.73 1.95 27.91
C ARG A 299 9.19 2.00 27.48
N PHE A 300 9.78 0.84 27.24
CA PHE A 300 11.06 0.66 26.55
C PHE A 300 10.88 -0.03 25.21
N THR A 301 11.67 0.37 24.22
CA THR A 301 11.75 -0.33 22.93
C THR A 301 13.08 -1.07 22.85
N ILE A 302 13.03 -2.38 22.69
CA ILE A 302 14.20 -3.25 22.59
C ILE A 302 14.41 -3.58 21.11
N LEU A 303 15.55 -3.17 20.58
CA LEU A 303 15.90 -3.28 19.17
C LEU A 303 16.96 -4.37 18.97
N CYS A 304 16.56 -5.43 18.30
CA CYS A 304 17.39 -6.61 18.04
C CYS A 304 17.86 -6.65 16.59
N ASP A 305 19.10 -7.09 16.35
CA ASP A 305 19.65 -7.18 14.99
C ASP A 305 19.04 -8.33 14.18
N ASN A 306 18.64 -9.41 14.85
CA ASN A 306 18.11 -10.63 14.23
C ASN A 306 17.22 -11.42 15.21
N SER A 307 16.58 -12.48 14.70
CA SER A 307 15.66 -13.31 15.47
C SER A 307 16.32 -13.97 16.69
N THR A 308 17.57 -14.41 16.60
CA THR A 308 18.31 -15.00 17.73
C THR A 308 18.52 -13.99 18.86
N LYS A 309 18.85 -12.74 18.53
CA LYS A 309 18.96 -11.66 19.53
C LYS A 309 17.61 -11.32 20.15
N LEU A 310 16.53 -11.37 19.38
CA LEU A 310 15.17 -11.19 19.89
C LEU A 310 14.79 -12.29 20.89
N GLN A 311 15.03 -13.56 20.54
CA GLN A 311 14.82 -14.70 21.45
C GLN A 311 15.66 -14.55 22.73
N THR A 312 16.92 -14.14 22.59
CA THR A 312 17.81 -13.87 23.73
C THR A 312 17.24 -12.77 24.62
N ALA A 313 16.79 -11.66 24.03
CA ALA A 313 16.18 -10.54 24.76
C ALA A 313 14.95 -10.98 25.56
N VAL A 314 14.07 -11.76 24.93
CA VAL A 314 12.87 -12.33 25.56
C VAL A 314 13.26 -13.26 26.71
N ALA A 315 14.25 -14.14 26.52
CA ALA A 315 14.72 -15.05 27.56
C ALA A 315 15.32 -14.30 28.77
N VAL A 316 16.08 -13.22 28.54
CA VAL A 316 16.61 -12.36 29.62
C VAL A 316 15.48 -11.66 30.36
N MET A 317 14.53 -11.06 29.64
CA MET A 317 13.36 -10.41 30.24
C MET A 317 12.49 -11.41 31.02
N LYS A 318 12.38 -12.66 30.58
CA LYS A 318 11.62 -13.70 31.30
C LYS A 318 12.25 -14.11 32.64
N LYS A 319 13.54 -13.85 32.82
CA LYS A 319 14.27 -14.03 34.09
C LYS A 319 14.21 -12.78 34.98
N ALA A 320 13.13 -12.00 34.87
CA ALA A 320 12.98 -10.71 35.55
C ALA A 320 13.13 -10.80 37.08
N GLU A 321 12.81 -11.96 37.67
CA GLU A 321 12.93 -12.21 39.11
C GLU A 321 14.36 -11.96 39.63
N GLN A 322 15.39 -12.21 38.81
CA GLN A 322 16.79 -11.98 39.14
C GLN A 322 17.11 -10.50 39.36
N PHE A 323 16.24 -9.61 38.86
CA PHE A 323 16.32 -8.17 39.00
C PHE A 323 15.27 -7.60 39.96
N ASN A 324 14.59 -8.45 40.75
CA ASN A 324 13.46 -8.08 41.61
C ASN A 324 12.26 -7.50 40.85
N LEU A 325 11.99 -8.03 39.65
CA LEU A 325 10.86 -7.68 38.80
C LEU A 325 9.98 -8.91 38.59
N ILE A 326 8.68 -8.71 38.36
CA ILE A 326 7.76 -9.81 38.04
C ILE A 326 7.32 -9.65 36.60
N VAL A 327 7.43 -10.72 35.80
CA VAL A 327 6.84 -10.75 34.46
C VAL A 327 5.37 -11.02 34.62
N SER A 328 4.49 -10.10 34.25
CA SER A 328 3.05 -10.22 34.51
C SER A 328 2.20 -10.40 33.26
N GLU A 329 2.76 -10.07 32.09
CA GLU A 329 2.15 -10.41 30.81
C GLU A 329 3.22 -10.69 29.77
N ASP A 330 3.02 -11.78 29.03
CA ASP A 330 3.87 -12.19 27.91
C ASP A 330 3.00 -12.35 26.65
N LYS A 331 3.24 -11.52 25.63
CA LYS A 331 2.51 -11.52 24.37
C LYS A 331 3.47 -11.54 23.18
N ASP A 332 3.58 -12.72 22.56
CA ASP A 332 4.29 -12.89 21.30
C ASP A 332 3.40 -12.49 20.11
N PHE A 333 3.60 -11.25 19.61
CA PHE A 333 3.10 -10.80 18.32
C PHE A 333 4.21 -10.73 17.25
N PHE A 334 5.34 -11.39 17.50
CA PHE A 334 6.45 -11.47 16.57
C PHE A 334 6.30 -12.70 15.68
N SER A 335 5.95 -13.83 16.28
CA SER A 335 5.66 -15.09 15.57
C SER A 335 4.19 -15.19 15.18
N LYS A 336 3.30 -14.57 15.97
CA LYS A 336 1.85 -14.52 15.72
C LYS A 336 1.46 -13.14 15.20
N GLN A 337 0.54 -13.07 14.25
CA GLN A 337 0.11 -11.79 13.71
C GLN A 337 -0.69 -10.99 14.75
N SER A 338 -0.27 -9.75 14.99
CA SER A 338 -1.09 -8.75 15.70
C SER A 338 -2.23 -8.27 14.80
N LYS A 339 -3.21 -7.56 15.36
CA LYS A 339 -4.33 -6.97 14.59
C LYS A 339 -3.87 -6.04 13.47
N THR A 340 -2.74 -5.35 13.65
CA THR A 340 -2.17 -4.43 12.65
C THR A 340 -1.07 -5.08 11.83
N HIS A 341 -0.78 -6.36 12.08
CA HIS A 341 0.33 -7.12 11.48
C HIS A 341 1.72 -6.57 11.80
N HIS A 342 1.85 -5.60 12.72
CA HIS A 342 3.17 -5.20 13.20
C HIS A 342 3.81 -6.31 14.05
N ARG A 343 5.11 -6.55 13.86
CA ARG A 343 5.86 -7.64 14.53
C ARG A 343 6.62 -7.16 15.74
N PHE A 344 6.22 -7.63 16.91
CA PHE A 344 6.87 -7.32 18.17
C PHE A 344 6.54 -8.34 19.26
N HIS A 345 7.41 -8.48 20.23
CA HIS A 345 7.18 -9.25 21.44
C HIS A 345 6.96 -8.28 22.59
N ASN A 346 5.79 -8.31 23.21
CA ASN A 346 5.45 -7.39 24.29
C ASN A 346 5.48 -8.10 25.65
N ILE A 347 6.26 -7.56 26.58
CA ILE A 347 6.35 -8.05 27.95
C ILE A 347 6.00 -6.92 28.90
N LYS A 348 5.11 -7.18 29.86
CA LYS A 348 4.83 -6.23 30.94
C LYS A 348 5.51 -6.70 32.21
N LEU A 349 6.30 -5.81 32.80
CA LEU A 349 7.03 -6.05 34.03
C LEU A 349 6.41 -5.25 35.16
N TYR A 350 6.10 -5.91 36.26
CA TYR A 350 5.67 -5.27 37.48
C TYR A 350 6.88 -4.88 38.33
N VAL A 351 6.93 -3.61 38.73
CA VAL A 351 8.00 -3.05 39.55
C VAL A 351 7.50 -2.89 40.99
N SER A 352 7.69 -3.92 41.80
CA SER A 352 7.06 -4.04 43.14
C SER A 352 7.29 -2.85 44.06
N LYS A 353 8.46 -2.18 43.99
CA LYS A 353 8.78 -1.01 44.82
C LYS A 353 7.94 0.22 44.52
N HIS A 354 7.52 0.38 43.26
CA HIS A 354 6.74 1.53 42.80
C HIS A 354 5.27 1.17 42.54
N ASP A 355 4.93 -0.12 42.64
CA ASP A 355 3.56 -0.63 42.54
C ASP A 355 2.92 -0.17 41.21
N VAL A 356 3.64 -0.44 40.11
CA VAL A 356 3.29 -0.04 38.75
C VAL A 356 3.86 -1.02 37.73
N TYR A 357 3.19 -1.14 36.59
CA TYR A 357 3.64 -1.94 35.46
C TYR A 357 4.31 -1.08 34.39
N ILE A 358 5.42 -1.58 33.83
CA ILE A 358 6.09 -1.00 32.67
C ILE A 358 6.02 -1.94 31.47
N GLU A 359 6.05 -1.38 30.27
CA GLU A 359 6.03 -2.12 29.01
C GLU A 359 7.44 -2.25 28.40
N MET A 360 7.85 -3.47 28.04
CA MET A 360 9.05 -3.73 27.25
C MET A 360 8.67 -4.39 25.93
N GLN A 361 8.80 -3.64 24.84
CA GLN A 361 8.48 -4.12 23.50
C GLN A 361 9.75 -4.43 22.71
N ALA A 362 9.98 -5.70 22.40
CA ALA A 362 11.10 -6.16 21.57
C ALA A 362 10.69 -6.32 20.11
N THR A 363 11.52 -5.84 19.18
CA THR A 363 11.35 -6.03 17.73
C THR A 363 12.71 -6.05 17.03
N LEU A 364 12.73 -6.31 15.73
CA LEU A 364 13.93 -6.20 14.91
C LEU A 364 14.20 -4.75 14.53
N LYS A 365 15.47 -4.37 14.42
CA LYS A 365 15.89 -3.02 13.95
C LYS A 365 15.29 -2.67 12.59
N ASN A 366 15.16 -3.64 11.69
CA ASN A 366 14.60 -3.40 10.36
C ASN A 366 13.08 -3.13 10.37
N PHE A 367 12.38 -3.47 11.46
CA PHE A 367 10.92 -3.31 11.57
C PHE A 367 10.53 -2.07 12.37
N THR A 368 11.47 -1.42 13.06
CA THR A 368 11.14 -0.32 13.94
C THR A 368 10.77 0.94 13.17
N THR A 369 9.80 1.69 13.70
CA THR A 369 9.40 3.03 13.24
C THR A 369 10.06 4.15 14.05
N LEU A 370 11.02 3.80 14.92
CA LEU A 370 11.66 4.77 15.81
C LEU A 370 12.69 5.62 15.05
N GLU A 371 12.51 6.93 15.09
CA GLU A 371 13.40 7.90 14.45
C GLU A 371 14.84 7.77 14.99
N GLY A 372 15.82 7.84 14.08
CA GLY A 372 17.24 7.61 14.39
C GLY A 372 17.69 6.14 14.42
N TYR A 373 16.76 5.17 14.47
CA TYR A 373 17.07 3.73 14.48
C TYR A 373 16.48 2.95 13.31
N THR A 374 15.46 3.53 12.69
CA THR A 374 14.74 2.93 11.57
C THR A 374 15.51 3.06 10.26
N VAL A 375 15.46 2.01 9.45
CA VAL A 375 15.88 2.04 8.03
C VAL A 375 14.69 2.33 7.09
N ILE A 376 13.49 2.52 7.66
CA ILE A 376 12.27 2.81 6.93
C ILE A 376 12.32 4.28 6.49
N GLU A 377 12.20 4.55 5.20
CA GLU A 377 12.26 5.91 4.62
C GLU A 377 11.24 6.87 5.24
N ASN A 378 10.02 6.39 5.49
CA ASN A 378 9.00 7.14 6.19
C ASN A 378 8.52 6.34 7.40
N PRO A 379 9.27 6.40 8.50
CA PRO A 379 9.03 5.53 9.64
C PRO A 379 7.73 5.89 10.37
N LYS A 380 7.28 7.14 10.25
CA LYS A 380 6.05 7.62 10.91
C LYS A 380 4.78 7.23 10.14
N LEU A 381 4.86 6.82 8.88
CA LEU A 381 3.68 6.53 8.03
C LEU A 381 2.69 5.56 8.68
N SER A 382 3.12 4.32 8.93
CA SER A 382 2.26 3.25 9.48
C SER A 382 1.71 3.64 10.85
N HIS A 383 2.56 4.23 11.69
CA HIS A 383 2.18 4.68 13.02
C HIS A 383 1.11 5.79 12.96
N LEU A 384 1.33 6.87 12.21
CA LEU A 384 0.37 7.97 12.07
C LEU A 384 -0.94 7.50 11.43
N PHE A 385 -0.87 6.64 10.42
CA PHE A 385 -2.07 6.08 9.79
C PHE A 385 -2.89 5.27 10.79
N TYR A 386 -2.24 4.45 11.62
CA TYR A 386 -2.88 3.76 12.74
C TYR A 386 -3.55 4.72 13.71
N GLU A 387 -2.92 5.86 14.04
CA GLU A 387 -3.51 6.82 15.00
C GLU A 387 -4.79 7.45 14.48
N HIS A 388 -4.83 7.86 13.21
CA HIS A 388 -6.05 8.37 12.59
C HIS A 388 -7.18 7.33 12.61
N ILE A 389 -6.87 6.07 12.26
CA ILE A 389 -7.85 4.98 12.23
C ILE A 389 -8.34 4.59 13.63
N ARG A 390 -7.45 4.60 14.63
CA ARG A 390 -7.74 4.19 16.01
C ARG A 390 -8.75 5.12 16.67
N ALA A 391 -8.57 6.43 16.53
CA ALA A 391 -9.43 7.43 17.16
C ALA A 391 -10.81 7.55 16.49
N TRP A 392 -10.95 7.03 15.27
CA TRP A 392 -12.18 7.14 14.48
C TRP A 392 -13.36 6.37 15.10
N LYS A 393 -14.47 7.04 15.35
CA LYS A 393 -15.77 6.41 15.63
C LYS A 393 -16.70 6.68 14.44
N PRO A 394 -16.99 5.67 13.60
CA PRO A 394 -17.84 5.85 12.44
C PRO A 394 -19.25 6.28 12.81
N ASN A 395 -19.78 7.28 12.09
CA ASN A 395 -21.14 7.76 12.28
C ASN A 395 -22.18 6.97 11.46
N ASP A 396 -21.75 6.37 10.36
CA ASP A 396 -22.60 5.62 9.44
C ASP A 396 -21.88 4.40 8.83
N GLN A 397 -22.60 3.65 7.99
CA GLN A 397 -22.11 2.44 7.33
C GLN A 397 -20.98 2.73 6.33
N SER A 398 -21.01 3.87 5.65
CA SER A 398 -19.98 4.28 4.68
C SER A 398 -18.65 4.57 5.39
N GLU A 399 -18.72 5.28 6.52
CA GLU A 399 -17.56 5.53 7.38
C GLU A 399 -17.00 4.22 7.96
N GLU A 400 -17.83 3.26 8.36
CA GLU A 400 -17.35 1.97 8.89
C GLU A 400 -16.65 1.16 7.80
N GLU A 401 -17.18 1.15 6.57
CA GLU A 401 -16.52 0.52 5.42
C GLU A 401 -15.17 1.17 5.10
N LEU A 402 -15.11 2.51 5.05
CA LEU A 402 -13.87 3.23 4.81
C LEU A 402 -12.84 2.97 5.93
N LYS A 403 -13.28 2.87 7.18
CA LYS A 403 -12.41 2.51 8.32
C LYS A 403 -11.89 1.09 8.22
N GLN A 404 -12.71 0.12 7.79
CA GLN A 404 -12.28 -1.27 7.58
C GLN A 404 -11.24 -1.37 6.47
N GLU A 405 -11.47 -0.67 5.36
CA GLU A 405 -10.54 -0.61 4.23
C GLU A 405 -9.22 0.09 4.61
N SER A 406 -9.29 1.12 5.46
CA SER A 406 -8.12 1.76 6.04
C SER A 406 -7.29 0.79 6.88
N ARG A 407 -7.93 -0.05 7.71
CA ARG A 407 -7.26 -1.11 8.48
C ARG A 407 -6.62 -2.16 7.58
N ALA A 408 -7.28 -2.53 6.48
CA ALA A 408 -6.75 -3.45 5.51
C ALA A 408 -5.51 -2.87 4.79
N ALA A 409 -5.55 -1.59 4.40
CA ALA A 409 -4.41 -0.89 3.82
C ALA A 409 -3.23 -0.80 4.80
N LEU A 410 -3.50 -0.46 6.07
CA LEU A 410 -2.50 -0.44 7.13
C LEU A 410 -1.85 -1.82 7.33
N SER A 411 -2.65 -2.89 7.33
CA SER A 411 -2.15 -4.26 7.50
C SER A 411 -1.24 -4.65 6.34
N LYS A 412 -1.63 -4.34 5.09
CA LYS A 412 -0.78 -4.56 3.90
C LYS A 412 0.54 -3.76 3.95
N ILE A 413 0.51 -2.52 4.45
CA ILE A 413 1.73 -1.73 4.66
C ILE A 413 2.64 -2.45 5.68
N ASN A 414 2.08 -2.92 6.79
CA ASN A 414 2.84 -3.64 7.81
C ASN A 414 3.30 -5.03 7.34
N ASP A 415 2.57 -5.69 6.44
CA ASP A 415 2.99 -6.95 5.82
C ASP A 415 4.28 -6.79 5.02
N ILE A 416 4.44 -5.64 4.35
CA ILE A 416 5.68 -5.28 3.66
C ILE A 416 6.78 -4.94 4.68
N ILE A 417 6.50 -4.04 5.62
CA ILE A 417 7.49 -3.56 6.60
C ILE A 417 8.04 -4.69 7.47
N CYS A 418 7.17 -5.59 7.91
CA CYS A 418 7.49 -6.67 8.85
C CYS A 418 7.75 -8.01 8.15
N GLU A 419 7.86 -7.99 6.81
CA GLU A 419 8.20 -9.14 5.98
C GLU A 419 7.25 -10.35 6.19
N TRP A 420 5.94 -10.10 6.30
CA TRP A 420 4.93 -11.16 6.31
C TRP A 420 4.69 -11.73 4.91
N ILE A 421 5.00 -10.98 3.86
CA ILE A 421 4.97 -11.43 2.48
C ILE A 421 6.38 -11.71 1.96
N ASN A 422 6.48 -12.63 0.99
CA ASN A 422 7.78 -13.05 0.47
C ASN A 422 8.42 -11.97 -0.42
N ALA A 423 9.76 -12.03 -0.55
CA ALA A 423 10.52 -11.06 -1.34
C ALA A 423 10.09 -10.98 -2.82
N LYS A 424 9.57 -12.08 -3.40
CA LYS A 424 9.08 -12.10 -4.79
C LYS A 424 7.83 -11.24 -4.95
N GLU A 425 6.90 -11.30 -4.00
CA GLU A 425 5.71 -10.46 -3.96
C GLU A 425 6.04 -9.00 -3.71
N ILE A 426 6.96 -8.72 -2.78
CA ILE A 426 7.45 -7.36 -2.55
C ILE A 426 8.05 -6.78 -3.84
N LYS A 427 8.85 -7.58 -4.57
CA LYS A 427 9.42 -7.14 -5.86
C LYS A 427 8.35 -6.87 -6.91
N LYS A 428 7.28 -7.68 -6.98
CA LYS A 428 6.14 -7.40 -7.87
C LYS A 428 5.47 -6.07 -7.54
N ILE A 429 5.24 -5.78 -6.26
CA ILE A 429 4.65 -4.51 -5.81
C ILE A 429 5.59 -3.35 -6.15
N ALA A 430 6.90 -3.51 -5.88
CA ALA A 430 7.90 -2.49 -6.18
C ALA A 430 7.99 -2.17 -7.68
N ASN A 431 7.82 -3.16 -8.56
CA ASN A 431 7.82 -2.93 -10.01
C ASN A 431 6.61 -2.10 -10.51
N LEU A 432 5.56 -1.94 -9.70
CA LEU A 432 4.42 -1.07 -10.01
C LEU A 432 4.67 0.38 -9.57
N TYR A 433 5.75 0.63 -8.84
CA TYR A 433 6.11 1.97 -8.41
C TYR A 433 6.44 2.85 -9.62
N ARG A 434 5.86 4.05 -9.64
CA ARG A 434 6.33 5.15 -10.48
C ARG A 434 6.64 6.35 -9.60
N PRO A 435 7.65 7.18 -9.93
CA PRO A 435 7.97 8.38 -9.18
C PRO A 435 6.79 9.36 -9.09
N HIS A 436 6.71 10.11 -7.99
CA HIS A 436 5.66 11.13 -7.80
C HIS A 436 5.68 12.19 -8.91
N SER A 437 6.87 12.57 -9.38
CA SER A 437 7.07 13.49 -10.50
C SER A 437 6.46 12.99 -11.81
N GLU A 438 6.35 11.67 -12.00
CA GLU A 438 5.78 11.07 -13.19
C GLU A 438 4.26 10.93 -13.09
N ILE A 439 3.74 10.52 -11.93
CA ILE A 439 2.30 10.31 -11.76
C ILE A 439 1.53 11.64 -11.65
N ARG A 440 2.05 12.62 -10.89
CA ARG A 440 1.36 13.87 -10.49
C ARG A 440 -0.05 13.60 -9.96
N ILE A 441 -0.15 13.34 -8.67
CA ILE A 441 -1.40 12.95 -7.99
C ILE A 441 -2.37 14.13 -7.96
N LEU A 442 -3.64 13.88 -8.25
CA LEU A 442 -4.68 14.90 -8.21
C LEU A 442 -5.19 15.09 -6.79
N LYS A 443 -5.46 16.35 -6.42
CA LYS A 443 -6.09 16.66 -5.13
C LYS A 443 -7.49 16.06 -5.08
N PRO A 444 -7.86 15.32 -4.02
CA PRO A 444 -9.20 14.75 -3.93
C PRO A 444 -10.27 15.85 -3.82
N PRO A 445 -11.43 15.72 -4.50
CA PRO A 445 -12.51 16.72 -4.49
C PRO A 445 -13.00 17.09 -3.08
N GLN A 446 -12.96 16.13 -2.15
CA GLN A 446 -13.36 16.32 -0.75
C GLN A 446 -12.52 17.36 -0.01
N LEU A 447 -11.31 17.68 -0.51
CA LEU A 447 -10.45 18.72 0.07
C LEU A 447 -10.55 20.05 -0.67
N ASN A 448 -11.44 20.19 -1.66
CA ASN A 448 -11.55 21.40 -2.45
C ASN A 448 -12.22 22.53 -1.65
N GLY A 449 -11.63 23.72 -1.66
CA GLY A 449 -12.14 24.87 -0.92
C GLY A 449 -12.01 24.83 0.61
N ILE A 450 -11.45 23.78 1.20
CA ILE A 450 -11.25 23.63 2.65
C ILE A 450 -9.79 23.95 3.01
N ASN A 451 -9.58 24.81 4.01
CA ASN A 451 -8.23 25.13 4.49
C ASN A 451 -7.73 24.15 5.57
N ASP A 452 -6.43 24.14 5.83
CA ASP A 452 -5.82 23.21 6.81
C ASP A 452 -6.30 23.46 8.25
N GLU A 453 -6.73 24.69 8.58
CA GLU A 453 -7.21 25.05 9.92
C GLU A 453 -8.62 24.51 10.16
N GLU A 454 -9.50 24.58 9.17
CA GLU A 454 -10.85 24.02 9.15
C GLU A 454 -10.81 22.49 9.27
N ILE A 455 -9.96 21.82 8.49
CA ILE A 455 -9.78 20.36 8.57
C ILE A 455 -9.34 19.95 9.98
N ASN A 456 -8.48 20.74 10.64
CA ASN A 456 -7.98 20.42 11.97
C ASN A 456 -8.98 20.76 13.08
N ALA A 457 -9.75 21.84 12.92
CA ALA A 457 -10.78 22.31 13.85
C ALA A 457 -12.03 21.43 13.82
N GLU A 458 -12.38 20.88 12.66
CA GLU A 458 -13.47 19.92 12.53
C GLU A 458 -13.06 18.58 13.16
N HIS A 459 -13.98 17.98 13.93
CA HIS A 459 -13.83 16.60 14.41
C HIS A 459 -14.16 15.58 13.31
N ASP A 460 -13.98 15.94 12.03
CA ASP A 460 -14.15 15.07 10.88
C ASP A 460 -12.88 14.23 10.66
N ILE A 461 -12.93 13.00 11.19
CA ILE A 461 -11.84 12.03 11.09
C ILE A 461 -11.67 11.51 9.65
N PRO A 462 -12.74 11.20 8.88
CA PRO A 462 -12.63 10.93 7.44
C PRO A 462 -11.84 11.99 6.67
N LEU A 463 -12.14 13.28 6.87
CA LEU A 463 -11.47 14.37 6.16
C LEU A 463 -9.98 14.49 6.55
N LYS A 464 -9.67 14.35 7.84
CA LYS A 464 -8.28 14.27 8.35
C LYS A 464 -7.51 13.10 7.74
N LEU A 465 -8.17 11.94 7.59
CA LEU A 465 -7.59 10.76 6.97
C LEU A 465 -7.28 11.00 5.49
N ILE A 466 -8.24 11.57 4.75
CA ILE A 466 -8.08 11.90 3.32
C ILE A 466 -6.90 12.86 3.14
N LYS A 467 -6.84 13.93 3.95
CA LYS A 467 -5.73 14.88 3.95
C LYS A 467 -4.40 14.21 4.24
N PHE A 468 -4.35 13.39 5.30
CA PHE A 468 -3.14 12.64 5.65
C PHE A 468 -2.67 11.78 4.48
N VAL A 469 -3.55 10.97 3.89
CA VAL A 469 -3.21 10.07 2.78
C VAL A 469 -2.68 10.85 1.57
N TYR A 470 -3.37 11.92 1.19
CA TYR A 470 -2.94 12.80 0.09
C TYR A 470 -1.55 13.40 0.36
N ASP A 471 -1.33 13.96 1.55
CA ASP A 471 -0.04 14.57 1.92
C ASP A 471 1.11 13.55 1.94
N GLN A 472 0.85 12.31 2.36
CA GLN A 472 1.86 11.25 2.29
C GLN A 472 2.22 10.92 0.85
N LEU A 473 1.22 10.86 -0.02
CA LEU A 473 1.37 10.54 -1.44
C LEU A 473 2.08 11.64 -2.24
N CYS A 474 1.86 12.91 -1.88
CA CYS A 474 2.59 14.06 -2.45
C CYS A 474 4.09 14.03 -2.14
N LYS A 475 4.50 13.37 -1.05
CA LYS A 475 5.92 13.22 -0.67
C LYS A 475 6.56 12.01 -1.33
N ALA A 476 5.84 10.88 -1.35
CA ALA A 476 6.30 9.65 -1.96
C ALA A 476 5.13 8.73 -2.29
N ILE A 477 5.22 8.01 -3.41
CA ILE A 477 4.20 7.03 -3.79
C ILE A 477 4.42 5.72 -3.06
N TYR A 478 3.56 5.43 -2.09
CA TYR A 478 3.45 4.08 -1.55
C TYR A 478 2.39 3.35 -2.35
N VAL A 479 2.78 2.32 -3.13
CA VAL A 479 1.87 1.61 -4.05
C VAL A 479 0.57 1.17 -3.35
N ILE A 480 0.67 0.61 -2.15
CA ILE A 480 -0.51 0.20 -1.35
C ILE A 480 -1.39 1.39 -0.97
N LEU A 481 -0.78 2.53 -0.58
CA LEU A 481 -1.51 3.73 -0.18
C LEU A 481 -2.14 4.42 -1.39
N PHE A 482 -1.47 4.39 -2.55
CA PHE A 482 -1.97 4.95 -3.81
C PHE A 482 -3.15 4.14 -4.34
N GLU A 483 -3.09 2.80 -4.28
CA GLU A 483 -4.22 1.93 -4.59
C GLU A 483 -5.42 2.20 -3.68
N TYR A 484 -5.18 2.35 -2.37
CA TYR A 484 -6.21 2.74 -1.41
C TYR A 484 -6.81 4.11 -1.75
N PHE A 485 -5.97 5.10 -2.04
CA PHE A 485 -6.39 6.45 -2.43
C PHE A 485 -7.25 6.43 -3.69
N LYS A 486 -6.81 5.74 -4.74
CA LYS A 486 -7.55 5.62 -6.01
C LYS A 486 -8.93 5.00 -5.79
N LYS A 487 -9.02 3.90 -5.05
CA LYS A 487 -10.28 3.15 -4.91
C LYS A 487 -11.25 3.76 -3.90
N ARG A 488 -10.74 4.25 -2.76
CA ARG A 488 -11.58 4.62 -1.60
C ARG A 488 -11.72 6.11 -1.38
N ILE A 489 -10.76 6.91 -1.85
CA ILE A 489 -10.81 8.37 -1.70
C ILE A 489 -11.27 9.03 -3.00
N MET A 490 -10.59 8.74 -4.12
CA MET A 490 -10.98 9.28 -5.43
C MET A 490 -12.26 8.60 -5.93
N GLY A 491 -12.39 7.29 -5.69
CA GLY A 491 -13.45 6.46 -6.24
C GLY A 491 -13.04 5.85 -7.58
N GLU A 492 -13.53 4.64 -7.88
CA GLU A 492 -13.09 3.86 -9.04
C GLU A 492 -13.31 4.55 -10.40
N MET A 493 -14.32 5.42 -10.47
CA MET A 493 -14.69 6.13 -11.69
C MET A 493 -13.86 7.40 -11.92
N ASN A 494 -13.15 7.90 -10.91
CA ASN A 494 -12.42 9.17 -10.99
C ASN A 494 -10.92 8.93 -11.26
N PRO A 495 -10.29 9.74 -12.11
CA PRO A 495 -8.84 9.70 -12.28
C PRO A 495 -8.16 10.15 -10.98
N ALA A 496 -7.17 9.38 -10.51
CA ALA A 496 -6.41 9.70 -9.30
C ALA A 496 -5.14 10.53 -9.58
N SER A 497 -4.77 10.66 -10.85
CA SER A 497 -3.52 11.27 -11.29
C SER A 497 -3.64 11.91 -12.67
N CYS A 498 -2.71 12.81 -13.01
CA CYS A 498 -2.61 13.36 -14.35
C CYS A 498 -2.39 12.26 -15.40
N ALA A 499 -1.65 11.20 -15.05
CA ALA A 499 -1.46 10.05 -15.93
C ALA A 499 -2.77 9.31 -16.23
N ASP A 500 -3.67 9.15 -15.25
CA ASP A 500 -5.00 8.58 -15.47
C ASP A 500 -5.83 9.48 -16.41
N VAL A 501 -5.79 10.81 -16.22
CA VAL A 501 -6.49 11.78 -17.09
C VAL A 501 -5.98 11.69 -18.54
N ILE A 502 -4.66 11.67 -18.73
CA ILE A 502 -4.04 11.50 -20.06
C ILE A 502 -4.52 10.20 -20.71
N SER A 503 -4.54 9.10 -19.96
CA SER A 503 -4.98 7.79 -20.47
C SER A 503 -6.45 7.83 -20.92
N LEU A 504 -7.34 8.42 -20.12
CA LEU A 504 -8.76 8.53 -20.45
C LEU A 504 -8.98 9.39 -21.69
N LEU A 505 -8.33 10.56 -21.78
CA LEU A 505 -8.50 11.48 -22.90
C LEU A 505 -7.93 10.93 -24.21
N LYS A 506 -6.84 10.15 -24.15
CA LYS A 506 -6.32 9.41 -25.32
C LYS A 506 -7.26 8.34 -25.81
N GLU A 507 -7.82 7.54 -24.90
CA GLU A 507 -8.78 6.50 -25.25
C GLU A 507 -10.03 7.13 -25.88
N SER A 508 -10.53 8.24 -25.30
CA SER A 508 -11.65 8.99 -25.86
C SER A 508 -11.33 9.56 -27.26
N ARG A 509 -10.14 10.12 -27.49
CA ARG A 509 -9.71 10.55 -28.84
C ARG A 509 -9.73 9.38 -29.82
N LYS A 510 -9.21 8.22 -29.42
CA LYS A 510 -9.17 7.03 -30.28
C LYS A 510 -10.58 6.61 -30.68
N GLN A 511 -11.51 6.58 -29.73
CA GLN A 511 -12.92 6.25 -29.98
C GLN A 511 -13.56 7.25 -30.96
N GLU A 512 -13.34 8.56 -30.79
CA GLU A 512 -13.87 9.56 -31.71
C GLU A 512 -13.37 9.38 -33.17
N LEU A 513 -12.11 8.98 -33.35
CA LEU A 513 -11.53 8.73 -34.68
C LEU A 513 -12.00 7.40 -35.28
N GLU A 514 -12.23 6.37 -34.45
CA GLU A 514 -12.82 5.10 -34.89
C GLU A 514 -14.27 5.26 -35.35
N GLU A 515 -15.02 6.16 -34.71
CA GLU A 515 -16.41 6.49 -35.09
C GLU A 515 -16.48 7.35 -36.37
N ASP A 516 -15.47 8.21 -36.61
CA ASP A 516 -15.41 9.09 -37.79
C ASP A 516 -14.40 8.57 -38.84
N ILE A 517 -14.82 7.52 -39.56
CA ILE A 517 -14.02 6.87 -40.61
C ILE A 517 -13.54 7.87 -41.67
N THR A 518 -14.34 8.89 -41.97
CA THR A 518 -14.00 9.90 -42.99
C THR A 518 -12.82 10.76 -42.56
N ILE A 519 -12.83 11.22 -41.31
CA ILE A 519 -11.70 11.97 -40.74
C ILE A 519 -10.47 11.07 -40.65
N SER A 520 -10.62 9.82 -40.21
CA SER A 520 -9.50 8.87 -40.09
C SER A 520 -8.78 8.66 -41.42
N GLN A 521 -9.52 8.40 -42.50
CA GLN A 521 -8.97 8.26 -43.86
C GLN A 521 -8.36 9.58 -44.38
N ALA A 522 -8.99 10.72 -44.07
CA ALA A 522 -8.48 12.02 -44.48
C ALA A 522 -7.15 12.37 -43.77
N LEU A 523 -6.92 11.89 -42.55
CA LEU A 523 -5.66 12.10 -41.82
C LEU A 523 -4.49 11.37 -42.47
N GLU A 524 -4.70 10.17 -43.04
CA GLU A 524 -3.65 9.41 -43.75
C GLU A 524 -3.12 10.16 -44.98
N THR A 525 -3.98 10.94 -45.63
CA THR A 525 -3.67 11.71 -46.84
C THR A 525 -3.44 13.19 -46.55
N TYR A 526 -3.30 13.57 -45.26
CA TYR A 526 -3.13 14.96 -44.85
C TYR A 526 -1.87 15.60 -45.44
N ILE A 527 -1.98 16.89 -45.77
CA ILE A 527 -0.89 17.75 -46.23
C ILE A 527 -0.91 19.04 -45.45
N SER A 528 0.26 19.44 -44.94
CA SER A 528 0.48 20.68 -44.21
C SER A 528 -0.15 21.84 -44.95
N LEU A 529 -0.94 22.66 -44.26
CA LEU A 529 -1.57 23.84 -44.84
C LEU A 529 -0.59 25.01 -44.85
N GLN A 530 -0.69 25.90 -45.85
CA GLN A 530 0.05 27.16 -45.84
C GLN A 530 -0.74 28.25 -45.13
N ALA A 531 -0.02 29.06 -44.34
CA ALA A 531 -0.58 30.09 -43.50
C ALA A 531 0.16 31.42 -43.63
N ASN A 532 -0.53 32.49 -43.29
CA ASN A 532 0.07 33.81 -43.17
C ASN A 532 -0.61 34.63 -42.07
N ASN A 533 0.03 35.72 -41.64
CA ASN A 533 -0.50 36.66 -40.64
C ASN A 533 -1.47 37.69 -41.24
N TYR A 534 -1.72 37.64 -42.56
CA TYR A 534 -2.65 38.50 -43.28
C TYR A 534 -3.47 37.71 -44.31
N PRO A 535 -4.69 38.18 -44.64
CA PRO A 535 -5.58 37.49 -45.58
C PRO A 535 -5.00 37.49 -46.99
N HIS A 536 -5.26 36.42 -47.75
CA HIS A 536 -4.85 36.28 -49.15
C HIS A 536 -5.61 37.26 -50.05
N THR A 537 -4.91 38.03 -50.89
CA THR A 537 -5.53 38.86 -51.94
C THR A 537 -5.23 38.30 -53.32
N ASP A 538 -6.24 38.25 -54.21
CA ASP A 538 -6.10 37.65 -55.54
C ASP A 538 -5.11 38.41 -56.47
N SER A 539 -4.53 39.52 -56.01
CA SER A 539 -3.47 40.28 -56.69
C SER A 539 -2.05 39.87 -56.30
N ASP A 540 -1.88 38.96 -55.34
CA ASP A 540 -0.58 38.52 -54.85
C ASP A 540 0.04 37.43 -55.75
N ASP A 541 0.24 37.77 -57.03
CA ASP A 541 1.04 36.95 -57.95
C ASP A 541 2.53 37.04 -57.57
N ASN A 542 2.99 36.10 -56.75
CA ASN A 542 4.38 35.61 -56.68
C ASN A 542 5.50 36.65 -56.44
N LYS A 543 5.34 37.61 -55.52
CA LYS A 543 6.47 38.50 -55.14
C LYS A 543 6.87 38.56 -53.66
N ARG A 544 6.17 37.88 -52.75
CA ARG A 544 6.64 37.67 -51.37
C ARG A 544 6.30 36.26 -50.88
N ASN A 545 7.31 35.40 -50.79
CA ASN A 545 7.24 34.07 -50.19
C ASN A 545 7.26 34.17 -48.65
N ASP A 546 6.31 34.92 -48.07
CA ASP A 546 6.21 35.10 -46.61
C ASP A 546 5.22 34.10 -45.97
N ALA A 547 4.63 33.19 -46.77
CA ALA A 547 3.78 32.12 -46.27
C ALA A 547 4.63 31.05 -45.57
N TYR A 548 4.13 30.53 -44.46
CA TYR A 548 4.79 29.50 -43.66
C TYR A 548 3.87 28.29 -43.49
N ASP A 549 4.46 27.13 -43.24
CA ASP A 549 3.70 25.92 -42.96
C ASP A 549 3.01 26.06 -41.61
N LEU A 550 1.72 25.75 -41.57
CA LEU A 550 0.88 25.91 -40.39
C LEU A 550 1.34 25.00 -39.23
N GLU A 551 2.13 23.98 -39.52
CA GLU A 551 2.81 23.12 -38.54
C GLU A 551 3.87 23.90 -37.72
N GLU A 552 4.44 25.00 -38.25
CA GLU A 552 5.36 25.89 -37.53
C GLU A 552 4.68 26.75 -36.45
N ILE A 553 3.35 26.66 -36.31
CA ILE A 553 2.62 27.30 -35.21
C ILE A 553 3.17 26.84 -33.87
N ASP A 554 3.60 25.57 -33.76
CA ASP A 554 4.07 24.98 -32.50
C ASP A 554 5.32 25.70 -31.94
N GLU A 555 6.25 26.13 -32.81
CA GLU A 555 7.47 26.85 -32.41
C GLU A 555 7.19 28.30 -31.93
N LYS A 556 6.18 28.96 -32.52
CA LYS A 556 5.76 30.32 -32.09
C LYS A 556 4.90 30.31 -30.83
N TYR A 557 4.34 29.15 -30.47
CA TYR A 557 3.42 28.96 -29.35
C TYR A 557 4.09 28.97 -27.96
N GLU A 558 5.40 28.72 -27.88
CA GLU A 558 6.13 28.51 -26.61
C GLU A 558 6.24 29.76 -25.71
N GLN A 559 6.06 30.98 -26.24
CA GLN A 559 6.47 32.21 -25.54
C GLN A 559 5.42 32.83 -24.59
N GLN A 560 4.14 32.40 -24.60
CA GLN A 560 3.08 32.98 -23.74
C GLN A 560 2.17 31.92 -23.08
N LYS A 561 1.82 32.13 -21.80
CA LYS A 561 1.01 31.19 -20.98
C LYS A 561 -0.49 31.20 -21.29
N GLN A 562 -1.05 32.32 -21.74
CA GLN A 562 -2.45 32.46 -22.15
C GLN A 562 -2.50 33.17 -23.49
N GLN A 563 -2.74 32.41 -24.55
CA GLN A 563 -2.82 32.91 -25.92
C GLN A 563 -4.00 32.27 -26.63
N ILE A 564 -4.77 33.10 -27.34
CA ILE A 564 -5.83 32.65 -28.25
C ILE A 564 -5.31 32.80 -29.67
N VAL A 565 -5.43 31.75 -30.47
CA VAL A 565 -5.06 31.79 -31.88
C VAL A 565 -6.26 31.48 -32.72
N ILE A 566 -6.57 32.39 -33.63
CA ILE A 566 -7.71 32.26 -34.52
C ILE A 566 -7.17 31.83 -35.88
N VAL A 567 -7.66 30.69 -36.36
CA VAL A 567 -7.34 30.14 -37.68
C VAL A 567 -8.53 30.37 -38.60
N GLN A 568 -8.40 31.33 -39.50
CA GLN A 568 -9.45 31.70 -40.45
C GLN A 568 -9.15 31.14 -41.84
N GLY A 569 -10.17 30.66 -42.56
CA GLY A 569 -10.00 30.20 -43.94
C GLY A 569 -11.33 29.96 -44.67
N LYS A 570 -11.28 29.82 -46.00
CA LYS A 570 -12.47 29.56 -46.84
C LYS A 570 -13.14 28.22 -46.47
N SER A 571 -14.41 28.04 -46.88
CA SER A 571 -15.06 26.72 -46.74
C SER A 571 -14.25 25.64 -47.48
N GLY A 572 -14.13 24.45 -46.90
CA GLY A 572 -13.36 23.35 -47.51
C GLY A 572 -11.82 23.52 -47.48
N SER A 573 -11.29 24.54 -46.82
CA SER A 573 -9.83 24.79 -46.75
C SER A 573 -9.05 23.83 -45.84
N GLY A 574 -9.67 22.74 -45.36
CA GLY A 574 -9.02 21.74 -44.50
C GLY A 574 -8.88 22.08 -43.00
N LYS A 575 -9.56 23.14 -42.48
CA LYS A 575 -9.44 23.58 -41.06
C LYS A 575 -9.65 22.45 -40.04
N SER A 576 -10.78 21.74 -40.10
CA SER A 576 -11.11 20.67 -39.16
C SER A 576 -10.11 19.50 -39.24
N LEU A 577 -9.63 19.18 -40.46
CA LEU A 577 -8.63 18.15 -40.67
C LEU A 577 -7.28 18.56 -40.09
N PHE A 578 -6.86 19.82 -40.31
CA PHE A 578 -5.69 20.38 -39.65
C PHE A 578 -5.81 20.33 -38.13
N CYS A 579 -6.96 20.68 -37.54
CA CYS A 579 -7.16 20.62 -36.10
C CYS A 579 -6.98 19.21 -35.53
N ARG A 580 -7.43 18.17 -36.25
CA ARG A 580 -7.25 16.77 -35.85
C ARG A 580 -5.80 16.29 -36.03
N HIS A 581 -5.14 16.72 -37.10
CA HIS A 581 -3.72 16.45 -37.31
C HIS A 581 -2.85 17.13 -36.25
N LEU A 582 -3.15 18.39 -35.91
CA LEU A 582 -2.46 19.12 -34.85
C LEU A 582 -2.69 18.46 -33.48
N GLU A 583 -3.91 18.02 -33.18
CA GLU A 583 -4.19 17.24 -31.97
C GLU A 583 -3.28 16.00 -31.90
N GLU A 584 -3.10 15.28 -33.00
CA GLU A 584 -2.20 14.12 -33.09
C GLU A 584 -0.73 14.49 -32.81
N ALA A 585 -0.20 15.48 -33.53
CA ALA A 585 1.18 15.94 -33.36
C ALA A 585 1.46 16.40 -31.92
N LEU A 586 0.53 17.15 -31.31
CA LEU A 586 0.65 17.58 -29.92
C LEU A 586 0.58 16.42 -28.92
N TRP A 587 -0.19 15.36 -29.23
CA TRP A 587 -0.21 14.17 -28.39
C TRP A 587 1.13 13.42 -28.44
N GLU A 588 1.79 13.37 -29.60
CA GLU A 588 3.12 12.76 -29.76
C GLU A 588 4.19 13.52 -28.96
N THR A 589 4.18 14.86 -29.00
CA THR A 589 5.10 15.68 -28.21
C THR A 589 4.85 15.55 -26.71
N CYS A 590 3.57 15.48 -26.31
CA CYS A 590 3.17 15.25 -24.92
C CYS A 590 3.64 13.87 -24.41
N THR A 591 3.57 12.81 -25.22
CA THR A 591 4.08 11.48 -24.84
C THR A 591 5.59 11.39 -24.68
N ASN A 592 6.32 12.16 -25.49
CA ASN A 592 7.77 12.15 -25.48
C ASN A 592 8.36 13.05 -24.38
N GLY A 593 7.50 13.70 -23.57
CA GLY A 593 7.90 14.53 -22.44
C GLY A 593 8.40 15.92 -22.82
N PHE A 594 8.21 16.34 -24.08
CA PHE A 594 8.61 17.66 -24.56
C PHE A 594 7.65 18.77 -24.12
N THR A 595 6.36 18.48 -24.00
CA THR A 595 5.31 19.45 -23.59
C THR A 595 4.50 18.96 -22.39
N THR A 596 4.15 19.87 -21.48
CA THR A 596 3.36 19.56 -20.27
C THR A 596 1.85 19.81 -20.42
N SER A 597 1.40 20.28 -21.60
CA SER A 597 0.01 20.67 -21.86
C SER A 597 -0.72 19.59 -22.65
N ILE A 598 -1.92 19.23 -22.21
CA ILE A 598 -2.73 18.18 -22.83
C ILE A 598 -3.55 18.77 -23.99
N PRO A 599 -3.39 18.30 -25.24
CA PRO A 599 -4.19 18.77 -26.36
C PRO A 599 -5.57 18.12 -26.39
N ILE A 600 -6.61 18.91 -26.61
CA ILE A 600 -8.00 18.44 -26.63
C ILE A 600 -8.76 19.12 -27.77
N TYR A 601 -9.18 18.33 -28.75
CA TYR A 601 -10.10 18.75 -29.79
C TYR A 601 -11.55 18.81 -29.27
N ILE A 602 -12.23 19.92 -29.58
CA ILE A 602 -13.61 20.19 -29.23
C ILE A 602 -14.32 20.70 -30.49
N SER A 603 -15.30 19.95 -30.98
CA SER A 603 -16.21 20.41 -32.02
C SER A 603 -17.26 21.32 -31.38
N LEU A 604 -17.16 22.63 -31.63
CA LEU A 604 -18.12 23.60 -31.11
C LEU A 604 -19.56 23.30 -31.54
N PRO A 605 -19.85 22.92 -32.80
CA PRO A 605 -21.21 22.55 -33.21
C PRO A 605 -21.82 21.40 -32.40
N LYS A 606 -21.00 20.43 -31.98
CA LYS A 606 -21.45 19.27 -31.19
C LYS A 606 -21.64 19.60 -29.71
N CYS A 607 -20.80 20.48 -29.15
CA CYS A 607 -20.79 20.76 -27.71
C CYS A 607 -21.60 22.02 -27.32
N TYR A 608 -21.86 22.93 -28.24
CA TYR A 608 -22.43 24.24 -27.91
C TYR A 608 -23.90 24.15 -27.48
N ASN A 609 -24.18 24.70 -26.30
CA ASN A 609 -25.53 24.82 -25.73
C ASN A 609 -25.78 26.26 -25.24
N GLU A 610 -26.78 26.91 -25.84
CA GLU A 610 -27.17 28.31 -25.57
C GLU A 610 -27.50 28.58 -24.09
N LEU A 611 -27.95 27.57 -23.35
CA LEU A 611 -28.31 27.72 -21.94
C LEU A 611 -27.12 27.65 -20.98
N ASN A 612 -25.97 27.12 -21.42
CA ASN A 612 -24.83 26.77 -20.55
C ASN A 612 -23.46 27.08 -21.18
N GLU A 613 -23.35 28.18 -21.92
CA GLU A 613 -22.16 28.60 -22.67
C GLU A 613 -20.87 28.65 -21.81
N LYS A 614 -20.99 29.07 -20.54
CA LYS A 614 -19.86 29.14 -19.59
C LYS A 614 -19.26 27.77 -19.25
N GLN A 615 -19.98 26.68 -19.51
CA GLN A 615 -19.56 25.32 -19.17
C GLN A 615 -19.12 24.52 -20.40
N ILE A 616 -18.91 25.15 -21.56
CA ILE A 616 -18.64 24.43 -22.82
C ILE A 616 -17.40 23.51 -22.74
N ILE A 617 -16.30 23.96 -22.11
CA ILE A 617 -15.09 23.15 -21.93
C ILE A 617 -15.37 21.99 -20.97
N SER A 618 -16.04 22.26 -19.85
CA SER A 618 -16.44 21.23 -18.88
C SER A 618 -17.36 20.18 -19.51
N GLN A 619 -18.30 20.59 -20.36
CA GLN A 619 -19.19 19.69 -21.10
C GLN A 619 -18.42 18.84 -22.10
N ALA A 620 -17.48 19.43 -22.84
CA ALA A 620 -16.63 18.69 -23.77
C ALA A 620 -15.79 17.63 -23.05
N LEU A 621 -15.23 17.94 -21.87
CA LEU A 621 -14.51 16.96 -21.06
C LEU A 621 -15.43 15.85 -20.52
N GLN A 622 -16.68 16.17 -20.15
CA GLN A 622 -17.67 15.16 -19.76
C GLN A 622 -18.03 14.21 -20.90
N MET A 623 -18.18 14.72 -22.11
CA MET A 623 -18.37 13.89 -23.31
C MET A 623 -17.18 12.95 -23.54
N LYS A 624 -15.98 13.36 -23.11
CA LYS A 624 -14.74 12.57 -23.10
C LYS A 624 -14.54 11.74 -21.82
N GLN A 625 -15.63 11.39 -21.13
CA GLN A 625 -15.68 10.50 -19.95
C GLN A 625 -14.99 11.05 -18.68
N ILE A 626 -14.76 12.36 -18.58
CA ILE A 626 -14.30 12.99 -17.33
C ILE A 626 -15.51 13.34 -16.45
N ASN A 627 -15.56 12.79 -15.25
CA ASN A 627 -16.67 13.04 -14.32
C ASN A 627 -16.75 14.51 -13.90
N LYS A 628 -17.97 15.02 -13.74
CA LYS A 628 -18.23 16.42 -13.39
C LYS A 628 -17.53 16.87 -12.10
N GLU A 629 -17.48 16.01 -11.09
CA GLU A 629 -16.92 16.31 -9.76
C GLU A 629 -15.40 16.53 -9.77
N ILE A 630 -14.68 15.98 -10.73
CA ILE A 630 -13.21 16.09 -10.82
C ILE A 630 -12.76 17.22 -11.75
N ILE A 631 -13.68 17.86 -12.48
CA ILE A 631 -13.34 18.88 -13.48
C ILE A 631 -12.62 20.08 -12.85
N ASP A 632 -13.07 20.55 -11.69
CA ASP A 632 -12.44 21.68 -11.02
C ASP A 632 -11.02 21.34 -10.57
N VAL A 633 -10.82 20.13 -10.04
CA VAL A 633 -9.48 19.61 -9.69
C VAL A 633 -8.58 19.56 -10.93
N ILE A 634 -9.09 19.05 -12.05
CA ILE A 634 -8.33 18.97 -13.31
C ILE A 634 -7.98 20.37 -13.82
N ARG A 635 -8.93 21.30 -13.79
CA ARG A 635 -8.75 22.70 -14.21
C ARG A 635 -7.61 23.38 -13.47
N GLU A 636 -7.49 23.14 -12.17
CA GLU A 636 -6.45 23.74 -11.32
C GLU A 636 -5.07 23.09 -11.49
N ASN A 637 -5.00 21.80 -11.80
CA ASN A 637 -3.76 21.02 -11.73
C ASN A 637 -3.12 20.71 -13.09
N ILE A 638 -3.85 20.87 -14.19
CA ILE A 638 -3.44 20.45 -15.53
C ILE A 638 -3.43 21.64 -16.49
N SER A 639 -2.42 21.68 -17.35
CA SER A 639 -2.33 22.63 -18.46
C SER A 639 -2.90 22.01 -19.73
N PHE A 640 -3.60 22.80 -20.54
CA PHE A 640 -4.27 22.31 -21.75
C PHE A 640 -3.91 23.11 -23.01
N VAL A 641 -4.12 22.48 -24.17
CA VAL A 641 -4.26 23.15 -25.46
C VAL A 641 -5.63 22.77 -26.01
N PHE A 642 -6.59 23.68 -25.94
CA PHE A 642 -7.94 23.43 -26.45
C PHE A 642 -8.04 23.86 -27.91
N ILE A 643 -8.43 22.93 -28.78
CA ILE A 643 -8.65 23.14 -30.21
C ILE A 643 -10.15 23.19 -30.45
N LEU A 644 -10.69 24.40 -30.57
CA LEU A 644 -12.11 24.71 -30.69
C LEU A 644 -12.48 24.89 -32.18
N ASP A 645 -13.03 23.84 -32.78
CA ASP A 645 -13.32 23.81 -34.22
C ASP A 645 -14.77 24.22 -34.53
N GLY A 646 -14.94 25.09 -35.54
CA GLY A 646 -16.23 25.45 -36.11
C GLY A 646 -16.97 26.57 -35.38
N PHE A 647 -16.29 27.66 -34.98
CA PHE A 647 -16.95 28.77 -34.28
C PHE A 647 -17.98 29.48 -35.17
N ASP A 648 -17.73 29.57 -36.48
CA ASP A 648 -18.67 30.16 -37.43
C ASP A 648 -20.03 29.43 -37.47
N GLU A 649 -20.04 28.12 -37.24
CA GLU A 649 -21.24 27.28 -37.29
C GLU A 649 -22.17 27.49 -36.09
N ILE A 650 -21.65 28.05 -34.99
CA ILE A 650 -22.43 28.40 -33.80
C ILE A 650 -22.71 29.91 -33.71
N PHE A 651 -22.14 30.71 -34.61
CA PHE A 651 -22.12 32.16 -34.49
C PHE A 651 -23.51 32.79 -34.47
N ASP A 652 -24.42 32.32 -35.33
CA ASP A 652 -25.80 32.84 -35.39
C ASP A 652 -26.53 32.71 -34.05
N LYS A 653 -26.32 31.59 -33.35
CA LYS A 653 -26.89 31.33 -32.03
C LYS A 653 -26.17 32.15 -30.96
N TYR A 654 -24.85 32.24 -31.08
CA TYR A 654 -24.00 33.03 -30.20
C TYR A 654 -24.39 34.51 -30.22
N ASP A 655 -24.53 35.14 -31.39
CA ASP A 655 -24.81 36.57 -31.52
C ASP A 655 -26.25 36.93 -31.10
N LYS A 656 -27.24 36.04 -31.33
CA LYS A 656 -28.62 36.23 -30.84
C LYS A 656 -28.72 36.37 -29.33
N ASN A 657 -27.86 35.67 -28.59
CA ASN A 657 -27.85 35.66 -27.13
C ASN A 657 -27.08 36.83 -26.47
N LYS A 658 -26.60 37.80 -27.27
CA LYS A 658 -25.82 38.98 -26.82
C LYS A 658 -26.58 39.93 -25.88
N ASN A 659 -27.92 39.89 -25.89
CA ASN A 659 -28.78 40.79 -25.09
C ASN A 659 -29.11 40.26 -23.68
N ASN A 660 -28.63 39.06 -23.29
CA ASN A 660 -28.73 38.58 -21.92
C ASN A 660 -27.65 39.25 -21.06
N ASN A 661 -28.05 40.27 -20.28
CA ASN A 661 -27.21 41.19 -19.49
C ASN A 661 -26.18 40.56 -18.52
N ASN A 662 -26.10 39.23 -18.38
CA ASN A 662 -25.23 38.52 -17.44
C ASN A 662 -24.04 37.75 -18.11
N ASN A 663 -23.93 37.77 -19.43
CA ASN A 663 -22.85 37.10 -20.16
C ASN A 663 -21.95 38.14 -20.85
N GLY A 664 -20.63 38.04 -20.66
CA GLY A 664 -19.67 38.96 -21.27
C GLY A 664 -19.80 39.01 -22.80
N ARG A 665 -19.53 40.18 -23.40
CA ARG A 665 -19.63 40.37 -24.86
C ARG A 665 -18.60 39.56 -25.65
N TYR A 666 -17.45 39.28 -25.04
CA TYR A 666 -16.30 38.64 -25.66
C TYR A 666 -16.32 37.13 -25.45
N PHE A 667 -15.95 36.39 -26.50
CA PHE A 667 -15.86 34.93 -26.52
C PHE A 667 -15.08 34.36 -25.33
N HIS A 668 -13.93 34.98 -25.05
CA HIS A 668 -13.05 34.59 -23.94
C HIS A 668 -13.75 34.63 -22.58
N ASP A 669 -14.50 35.71 -22.30
CA ASP A 669 -15.18 35.88 -21.01
C ASP A 669 -16.51 35.11 -20.96
N ARG A 670 -17.16 34.93 -22.11
CA ARG A 670 -18.46 34.25 -22.22
C ARG A 670 -18.35 32.74 -22.02
N PHE A 671 -17.25 32.14 -22.46
CA PHE A 671 -16.96 30.72 -22.27
C PHE A 671 -16.08 30.45 -21.02
N ASN A 672 -15.83 31.46 -20.18
CA ASN A 672 -14.98 31.37 -18.99
C ASN A 672 -13.59 30.77 -19.28
N LEU A 673 -12.99 31.16 -20.40
CA LEU A 673 -11.70 30.58 -20.83
C LEU A 673 -10.55 30.95 -19.87
N ASN A 674 -10.68 32.07 -19.16
CA ASN A 674 -9.74 32.55 -18.15
C ASN A 674 -9.61 31.64 -16.92
N GLU A 675 -10.62 30.80 -16.64
CA GLU A 675 -10.55 29.85 -15.52
C GLU A 675 -9.61 28.66 -15.83
N TRP A 676 -9.27 28.46 -17.11
CA TRP A 676 -8.45 27.35 -17.54
C TRP A 676 -7.00 27.79 -17.76
N ASN A 677 -6.07 27.00 -17.22
CA ASN A 677 -4.65 27.13 -17.54
C ASN A 677 -4.38 26.53 -18.93
N ALA A 678 -4.81 27.23 -19.99
CA ALA A 678 -4.83 26.69 -21.33
C ALA A 678 -4.47 27.70 -22.41
N LYS A 679 -3.98 27.16 -23.53
CA LYS A 679 -3.92 27.85 -24.82
C LYS A 679 -5.13 27.45 -25.66
N PHE A 680 -5.62 28.37 -26.50
CA PHE A 680 -6.83 28.14 -27.28
C PHE A 680 -6.54 28.33 -28.77
N ILE A 681 -6.96 27.37 -29.59
CA ILE A 681 -7.02 27.46 -31.04
C ILE A 681 -8.48 27.51 -31.42
N VAL A 682 -8.90 28.51 -32.18
CA VAL A 682 -10.29 28.68 -32.60
C VAL A 682 -10.34 28.76 -34.12
N THR A 683 -11.13 27.91 -34.76
CA THR A 683 -11.28 27.97 -36.22
C THR A 683 -12.56 28.68 -36.62
N CYS A 684 -12.52 29.40 -37.74
CA CYS A 684 -13.71 29.96 -38.35
C CYS A 684 -13.61 30.16 -39.86
N ARG A 685 -14.77 30.28 -40.52
CA ARG A 685 -14.87 30.58 -41.96
C ARG A 685 -14.80 32.07 -42.24
N SER A 686 -13.97 32.44 -43.23
CA SER A 686 -13.72 33.84 -43.60
C SER A 686 -14.91 34.61 -44.21
N HIS A 687 -15.95 33.91 -44.66
CA HIS A 687 -17.13 34.52 -45.27
C HIS A 687 -18.35 34.57 -44.34
N VAL A 688 -18.27 33.91 -43.18
CA VAL A 688 -19.37 33.87 -42.20
C VAL A 688 -19.15 34.92 -41.12
N LEU A 689 -17.90 35.12 -40.69
CA LEU A 689 -17.53 36.16 -39.74
C LEU A 689 -16.77 37.27 -40.47
N SER A 690 -17.27 38.51 -40.38
CA SER A 690 -16.54 39.68 -40.86
C SER A 690 -15.31 39.96 -39.99
N ASP A 691 -14.35 40.72 -40.52
CA ASP A 691 -13.20 41.18 -39.74
C ASP A 691 -13.62 42.01 -38.53
N GLU A 692 -14.71 42.78 -38.66
CA GLU A 692 -15.34 43.49 -37.55
C GLU A 692 -15.89 42.51 -36.50
N ASP A 693 -16.60 41.46 -36.90
CA ASP A 693 -17.14 40.45 -35.97
C ASP A 693 -16.01 39.76 -35.20
N ILE A 694 -14.94 39.36 -35.89
CA ILE A 694 -13.78 38.73 -35.28
C ILE A 694 -13.10 39.67 -34.29
N LYS A 695 -12.88 40.94 -34.68
CA LYS A 695 -12.31 41.95 -33.78
C LYS A 695 -13.19 42.18 -32.55
N HIS A 696 -14.50 42.28 -32.73
CA HIS A 696 -15.44 42.58 -31.66
C HIS A 696 -15.78 41.38 -30.76
N VAL A 697 -15.69 40.15 -31.25
CA VAL A 697 -16.11 38.94 -30.53
C VAL A 697 -14.93 38.11 -30.04
N LEU A 698 -13.93 37.86 -30.88
CA LEU A 698 -12.84 36.91 -30.62
C LEU A 698 -11.53 37.57 -30.16
N ILE A 699 -11.23 38.79 -30.62
CA ILE A 699 -9.98 39.51 -30.26
C ILE A 699 -10.18 40.39 -29.01
N GLY A 700 -11.30 41.13 -28.95
CA GLY A 700 -11.59 42.04 -27.85
C GLY A 700 -10.55 43.15 -27.69
N SER A 701 -10.43 43.71 -26.48
CA SER A 701 -9.49 44.82 -26.17
C SER A 701 -8.14 44.38 -25.58
N LYS A 702 -7.92 43.09 -25.37
CA LYS A 702 -6.69 42.53 -24.80
C LYS A 702 -5.82 41.97 -25.93
N ASN A 703 -4.54 42.36 -26.00
CA ASN A 703 -3.56 41.91 -27.02
C ASN A 703 -3.09 40.45 -26.82
N ILE A 704 -3.98 39.54 -26.42
CA ILE A 704 -3.67 38.12 -26.14
C ILE A 704 -4.04 37.19 -27.31
N THR A 705 -4.56 37.76 -28.40
CA THR A 705 -5.09 37.02 -29.55
C THR A 705 -4.24 37.25 -30.79
N SER A 706 -3.83 36.17 -31.46
CA SER A 706 -3.15 36.22 -32.76
C SER A 706 -4.03 35.62 -33.87
N MET A 707 -4.02 36.27 -35.03
CA MET A 707 -4.77 35.84 -36.21
C MET A 707 -3.85 35.13 -37.20
N ILE A 708 -4.32 34.00 -37.72
CA ILE A 708 -3.66 33.23 -38.77
C ILE A 708 -4.67 32.97 -39.88
N TYR A 709 -4.27 33.27 -41.11
CA TYR A 709 -5.10 33.13 -42.31
C TYR A 709 -4.56 31.99 -43.15
N LEU A 710 -5.42 31.03 -43.48
CA LEU A 710 -5.09 29.94 -44.39
C LEU A 710 -5.07 30.45 -45.82
N TRP A 711 -3.97 30.18 -46.51
CA TRP A 711 -3.80 30.47 -47.92
C TRP A 711 -4.18 29.24 -48.78
N PRO A 712 -4.51 29.44 -50.06
CA PRO A 712 -4.75 28.33 -50.98
C PRO A 712 -3.54 27.41 -51.10
N PHE A 713 -3.77 26.14 -51.47
CA PHE A 713 -2.67 25.21 -51.73
C PHE A 713 -1.74 25.74 -52.82
N SER A 714 -0.45 25.61 -52.55
CA SER A 714 0.57 25.74 -53.58
C SER A 714 0.42 24.62 -54.61
N LYS A 715 1.04 24.80 -55.77
CA LYS A 715 1.10 23.74 -56.79
C LYS A 715 1.77 22.48 -56.22
N GLU A 716 2.80 22.63 -55.40
CA GLU A 716 3.53 21.50 -54.80
C GLU A 716 2.65 20.73 -53.81
N GLN A 717 1.90 21.41 -52.93
CA GLN A 717 0.95 20.79 -52.02
C GLN A 717 -0.15 20.04 -52.78
N THR A 718 -0.62 20.59 -53.89
CA THR A 718 -1.63 19.94 -54.74
C THR A 718 -1.10 18.65 -55.36
N HIS A 719 0.12 18.65 -55.90
CA HIS A 719 0.73 17.43 -56.45
C HIS A 719 0.97 16.39 -55.37
N GLY A 720 1.50 16.80 -54.21
CA GLY A 720 1.68 15.89 -53.08
C GLY A 720 0.37 15.25 -52.61
N TYR A 721 -0.76 15.96 -52.70
CA TYR A 721 -2.08 15.44 -52.30
C TYR A 721 -2.52 14.33 -53.24
N ILE A 722 -2.39 14.58 -54.54
CA ILE A 722 -2.70 13.62 -55.60
C ILE A 722 -1.81 12.37 -55.46
N ASP A 723 -0.50 12.56 -55.26
CA ASP A 723 0.43 11.44 -55.09
C ASP A 723 0.09 10.57 -53.87
N LYS A 724 -0.32 11.18 -52.74
CA LYS A 724 -0.77 10.42 -51.57
C LYS A 724 -2.06 9.64 -51.86
N LEU A 725 -3.06 10.27 -52.47
CA LEU A 725 -4.31 9.60 -52.84
C LEU A 725 -4.09 8.41 -53.78
N ASP A 726 -3.24 8.56 -54.80
CA ASP A 726 -2.92 7.50 -55.75
C ASP A 726 -2.23 6.31 -55.08
N ASN A 727 -1.40 6.55 -54.06
CA ASN A 727 -0.71 5.51 -53.30
C ASN A 727 -1.59 4.81 -52.24
N THR A 728 -2.63 5.46 -51.72
CA THR A 728 -3.56 4.86 -50.74
C THR A 728 -4.65 3.98 -51.41
N THR A 729 -4.79 4.04 -52.74
CA THR A 729 -5.84 3.35 -53.51
C THR A 729 -5.42 1.96 -54.05
N ILE A 730 -4.26 1.43 -53.63
CA ILE A 730 -3.74 0.09 -53.96
C ILE A 730 -3.69 -0.78 -52.70
#